data_AF-A0A8F6XUR5-F1
#
_entry.id   AF-A0A8F6XUR5-F1
#
_cell.length_a   1.000
_cell.length_b   1.000
_cell.length_c   1.000
_cell.angle_alpha   90.00
_cell.angle_beta   90.00
_cell.angle_gamma   90.00
#
_symmetry.space_group_name_H-M   'P 1'
#
loop_
_entity.id
_entity.type
_entity.pdbx_description
1 polymer ?
#
loop_
_entity_poly.entity_id
_entity_poly.type
_entity_poly.pdbx_seq_one_letter_code
_entity_poly.pdbx_strand_id
1 'polypeptide(L)'
;MNKIYALKYSAIAGGVIAVSEFSTKCTRRIIGKKQLKALVLLSLLFFSGLSGASIVSSEIDYQIFRDFAGNKGIFKPGTTNISIYNKKDELVGILNKAPMPDFSSVGVRAHPGVATLINPQYIVSVKHNSGYQNVRFGDGENEYNIVDRNDHASQDFHVPRLDKLVTEVVPAAVTAEGQKKNAYANTERYTSFYRLGSGMQYIKDKNGNVTWISEAYSYLTGGTVGAPSSSDYIISSWPGNVFDPINGPLSSYGAPGDSGSPLFAYDSWQEKWVIVGVLSTWTGENGTNSRWAVIPLDFIERTLTEDNDVSVTFNSSLSEPLLWSFDQSSGTGSLAQASTSYKMHGQKGDDLNAGKNVVFSGNGGQIDIRNDVSQGAGSLTFKDDYTVFSSTGNIWTGAGIIVDKGASVIWQVNGVKEDNLHKIGEGTLHVNGSGVNEGGLKVGDGTVVLNQQADKSGQVQAFNSVNIASGRPTVVLADDRQVNPDNVSWGYRGGTLDVNGNSLTFHQLKAADYGAVLANNAGTQATITLDYTLSRESVVINNWADTRTGTAGELYEYSNPYTKTTDYFILKKDRYGYFPTNQSSNDVWEYVGNNRTEAQKLVADRENEKGYLYHGQLKGNLNVSNAVPQGITGALVLDGSADVSGTFTQENGRLTLQGHPVVHAYNDYALANKLTAIGDTSVLTQPTSFGQDDWECRVFTFDKLELKNTDFGLSRNATLNTIIEADNSVVTLGDNRVFIDKKDGDGTAFVLEEGKSDAVWEGDRSIFNGSATLTGNTQLNIINSVVNGDITGYSGTQVQLSRSGRWNMDKSSTLDTFRSQGGNLSLVTPDWSPKNLTVNTMDANSLHISLGVSIADSTGDRVDILQKATGGHNILDLTTLFDQSVLLKNDLTLASAPAGTSHSYFSFASLNRGFTVYTPDTQVQEKDGKVLWQLKSNTPPGIGENNGNNGNNGNVTVPDTPGPGEPVFKGEDNTSLLKKARSLFTAREYIISSNVDHWQQVADNAKTESGPLVMAGYSHGGYGDFTVSQSGLDIGFITAEDMKFWGGGQYRVI
;
A
#
# COMPACT_ATOMS: atom_id res chain seq x y z
N MET A 1 52.08 -1.73 1.13
CA MET A 1 51.95 -3.19 0.88
C MET A 1 50.52 -3.46 0.42
N ASN A 2 50.36 -3.74 -0.88
CA ASN A 2 49.07 -4.01 -1.50
C ASN A 2 48.53 -5.35 -0.99
N LYS A 3 47.38 -5.35 -0.30
CA LYS A 3 46.63 -6.58 -0.05
C LYS A 3 45.64 -6.74 -1.20
N ILE A 4 45.93 -7.70 -2.06
CA ILE A 4 45.07 -8.04 -3.20
C ILE A 4 43.97 -8.96 -2.65
N TYR A 5 42.71 -8.66 -2.98
CA TYR A 5 41.52 -9.40 -2.58
C TYR A 5 40.89 -10.04 -3.82
N ALA A 6 40.34 -11.24 -3.66
CA ALA A 6 39.57 -11.91 -4.72
C ALA A 6 38.08 -11.84 -4.39
N LEU A 7 37.28 -11.42 -5.37
CA LEU A 7 35.83 -11.47 -5.29
C LEU A 7 35.34 -12.91 -5.53
N LYS A 8 34.64 -13.51 -4.56
CA LYS A 8 34.09 -14.86 -4.67
C LYS A 8 32.60 -14.86 -4.28
N TYR A 9 31.80 -15.59 -5.05
CA TYR A 9 30.38 -15.75 -4.77
C TYR A 9 30.14 -16.61 -3.53
N SER A 10 29.35 -16.13 -2.58
CA SER A 10 28.97 -16.84 -1.36
C SER A 10 27.49 -17.23 -1.41
N ALA A 11 27.22 -18.53 -1.41
CA ALA A 11 25.85 -19.06 -1.40
C ALA A 11 25.10 -18.80 -0.09
N ILE A 12 25.82 -18.54 1.02
CA ILE A 12 25.21 -18.22 2.32
C ILE A 12 24.82 -16.74 2.40
N ALA A 13 25.57 -15.86 1.71
CA ALA A 13 25.33 -14.42 1.71
C ALA A 13 24.60 -13.92 0.45
N GLY A 14 24.24 -14.82 -0.47
CA GLY A 14 23.49 -14.48 -1.70
C GLY A 14 24.21 -13.53 -2.66
N GLY A 15 25.52 -13.36 -2.55
CA GLY A 15 26.24 -12.33 -3.31
C GLY A 15 27.76 -12.50 -3.35
N VAL A 16 28.42 -11.63 -4.12
CA VAL A 16 29.88 -11.64 -4.32
C VAL A 16 30.56 -10.89 -3.18
N ILE A 17 31.45 -11.56 -2.44
CA ILE A 17 32.16 -11.00 -1.30
C ILE A 17 33.67 -10.99 -1.53
N ALA A 18 34.37 -9.99 -1.00
CA ALA A 18 35.83 -9.88 -1.07
C ALA A 18 36.47 -10.80 -0.01
N VAL A 19 37.27 -11.77 -0.45
CA VAL A 19 37.97 -12.71 0.43
C VAL A 19 39.47 -12.74 0.13
N SER A 20 40.26 -13.16 1.12
CA SER A 20 41.70 -13.36 0.97
C SER A 20 42.00 -14.44 -0.08
N GLU A 21 43.00 -14.20 -0.94
CA GLU A 21 43.36 -15.05 -2.08
C GLU A 21 43.75 -16.48 -1.68
N PHE A 22 44.16 -16.66 -0.42
CA PHE A 22 44.60 -17.93 0.14
C PHE A 22 43.45 -18.83 0.69
N SER A 23 42.20 -18.41 0.55
CA SER A 23 41.05 -19.17 1.05
C SER A 23 40.70 -20.33 0.10
N THR A 24 41.00 -21.58 0.50
CA THR A 24 40.66 -22.81 -0.23
C THR A 24 39.43 -23.52 0.34
N LYS A 25 38.72 -24.24 -0.55
CA LYS A 25 37.40 -24.87 -0.35
C LYS A 25 37.46 -26.01 0.68
N CYS A 26 36.74 -25.89 1.81
CA CYS A 26 36.50 -27.02 2.71
C CYS A 26 35.37 -27.90 2.16
N THR A 27 35.70 -29.03 1.55
CA THR A 27 34.75 -30.10 1.23
C THR A 27 34.56 -31.00 2.45
N ARG A 28 33.39 -30.94 3.10
CA ARG A 28 33.01 -31.90 4.14
C ARG A 28 32.63 -33.23 3.48
N ARG A 29 33.50 -34.24 3.64
CA ARG A 29 33.23 -35.66 3.33
C ARG A 29 32.07 -36.15 4.20
N ILE A 30 30.99 -36.63 3.56
CA ILE A 30 29.98 -37.47 4.22
C ILE A 30 30.47 -38.92 4.12
N ILE A 31 30.80 -39.51 5.26
CA ILE A 31 31.06 -40.95 5.39
C ILE A 31 29.77 -41.58 5.90
N GLY A 32 29.25 -42.54 5.15
CA GLY A 32 27.98 -43.20 5.42
C GLY A 32 27.98 -44.07 6.68
N LYS A 33 26.77 -44.28 7.22
CA LYS A 33 26.44 -45.46 8.03
C LYS A 33 25.12 -46.07 7.58
N LYS A 34 25.14 -47.39 7.70
CA LYS A 34 24.29 -48.43 7.12
C LYS A 34 22.84 -48.40 7.59
N GLN A 35 22.01 -48.99 6.72
CA GLN A 35 20.63 -49.41 6.88
C GLN A 35 20.35 -50.15 8.20
N LEU A 36 19.16 -49.89 8.77
CA LEU A 36 18.37 -50.91 9.44
C LEU A 36 16.96 -50.89 8.86
N LYS A 37 16.56 -52.03 8.31
CA LYS A 37 15.20 -52.35 7.87
C LYS A 37 14.38 -52.75 9.09
N ALA A 38 13.17 -52.23 9.21
CA ALA A 38 12.08 -52.88 9.92
C ALA A 38 10.81 -52.76 9.06
N LEU A 39 10.44 -53.87 8.43
CA LEU A 39 9.13 -54.07 7.81
C LEU A 39 8.09 -54.27 8.91
N VAL A 40 6.93 -53.61 8.80
CA VAL A 40 5.63 -54.17 9.19
C VAL A 40 4.60 -53.80 8.10
N LEU A 41 3.96 -54.83 7.55
CA LEU A 41 2.83 -54.79 6.61
C LEU A 41 1.49 -54.57 7.33
N LEU A 42 0.58 -53.80 6.71
CA LEU A 42 -0.87 -54.07 6.55
C LEU A 42 -1.47 -52.93 5.68
N SER A 43 -1.47 -53.02 4.35
CA SER A 43 -2.51 -53.58 3.46
C SER A 43 -3.77 -52.71 3.25
N LEU A 44 -3.90 -52.22 2.01
CA LEU A 44 -5.10 -52.12 1.17
C LEU A 44 -6.26 -51.22 1.66
N LEU A 45 -6.50 -50.10 0.95
CA LEU A 45 -7.72 -49.87 0.16
C LEU A 45 -7.61 -48.58 -0.69
N PHE A 46 -7.99 -48.74 -1.97
CA PHE A 46 -8.22 -47.77 -3.05
C PHE A 46 -7.05 -47.03 -3.72
N PHE A 47 -6.60 -47.66 -4.81
CA PHE A 47 -6.12 -47.00 -6.02
C PHE A 47 -7.11 -45.91 -6.48
N SER A 48 -6.65 -44.67 -6.52
CA SER A 48 -7.04 -43.70 -7.55
C SER A 48 -5.77 -43.29 -8.29
N GLY A 49 -5.85 -43.25 -9.61
CA GLY A 49 -4.70 -43.25 -10.50
C GLY A 49 -3.74 -42.09 -10.27
N LEU A 50 -2.47 -42.36 -10.54
CA LEU A 50 -1.43 -41.37 -10.78
C LEU A 50 -2.01 -40.29 -11.70
N SER A 51 -2.20 -39.13 -11.11
CA SER A 51 -2.87 -37.96 -11.65
C SER A 51 -1.76 -36.92 -11.86
N GLY A 52 -1.72 -36.22 -13.00
CA GLY A 52 -0.71 -35.20 -13.32
C GLY A 52 -1.36 -33.96 -13.92
N ALA A 53 -0.84 -32.73 -13.71
CA ALA A 53 -1.67 -31.51 -13.55
C ALA A 53 -1.33 -30.13 -14.25
N SER A 54 -1.63 -28.94 -13.65
CA SER A 54 -1.69 -27.56 -14.21
C SER A 54 -0.40 -27.16 -14.91
N ILE A 55 -0.47 -26.80 -16.19
CA ILE A 55 0.71 -26.60 -17.04
C ILE A 55 0.75 -25.18 -17.59
N VAL A 56 1.87 -24.50 -17.36
CA VAL A 56 2.18 -23.17 -17.91
C VAL A 56 3.50 -23.18 -18.69
N SER A 57 3.78 -22.12 -19.44
CA SER A 57 5.02 -21.97 -20.20
C SER A 57 6.25 -21.88 -19.29
N SER A 58 7.35 -22.55 -19.65
CA SER A 58 8.65 -22.37 -18.99
C SER A 58 9.39 -21.09 -19.41
N GLU A 59 8.94 -20.43 -20.48
CA GLU A 59 9.61 -19.25 -21.06
C GLU A 59 9.27 -17.95 -20.32
N ILE A 60 8.20 -17.96 -19.52
CA ILE A 60 7.74 -16.82 -18.71
C ILE A 60 8.13 -17.09 -17.26
N ASP A 61 8.46 -16.04 -16.53
CA ASP A 61 8.73 -16.12 -15.10
C ASP A 61 7.54 -16.71 -14.34
N TYR A 62 7.79 -17.75 -13.57
CA TYR A 62 6.74 -18.49 -12.89
C TYR A 62 5.94 -17.61 -11.90
N GLN A 63 6.61 -16.60 -11.32
CA GLN A 63 6.00 -15.60 -10.45
C GLN A 63 4.82 -14.86 -11.12
N ILE A 64 4.86 -14.63 -12.44
CA ILE A 64 3.78 -13.96 -13.18
C ILE A 64 2.46 -14.73 -13.09
N PHE A 65 2.49 -16.06 -13.19
CA PHE A 65 1.29 -16.90 -13.07
C PHE A 65 0.77 -16.96 -11.63
N ARG A 66 1.66 -16.77 -10.64
CA ARG A 66 1.32 -16.71 -9.21
C ARG A 66 0.64 -15.38 -8.88
N ASP A 67 1.23 -14.26 -9.31
CA ASP A 67 0.67 -12.93 -9.11
C ASP A 67 -0.66 -12.74 -9.85
N PHE A 68 -0.77 -13.25 -11.08
CA PHE A 68 -2.03 -13.28 -11.82
C PHE A 68 -3.14 -13.97 -11.02
N ALA A 69 -2.86 -15.16 -10.46
CA ALA A 69 -3.84 -15.94 -9.73
C ALA A 69 -4.20 -15.33 -8.36
N GLY A 70 -3.27 -14.60 -7.75
CA GLY A 70 -3.46 -13.92 -6.47
C GLY A 70 -4.02 -12.51 -6.58
N ASN A 71 -4.23 -11.98 -7.80
CA ASN A 71 -4.49 -10.55 -8.05
C ASN A 71 -3.44 -9.62 -7.38
N LYS A 72 -2.18 -10.04 -7.41
CA LYS A 72 -1.04 -9.38 -6.76
C LYS A 72 -0.08 -8.77 -7.79
N GLY A 73 0.91 -8.00 -7.34
CA GLY A 73 1.84 -7.30 -8.24
C GLY A 73 1.11 -6.39 -9.23
N ILE A 74 1.43 -6.55 -10.53
CA ILE A 74 0.80 -5.81 -11.62
C ILE A 74 -0.63 -6.27 -11.97
N PHE A 75 -1.12 -7.37 -11.36
CA PHE A 75 -2.42 -7.99 -11.65
C PHE A 75 -3.53 -7.61 -10.67
N LYS A 76 -3.46 -6.41 -10.10
CA LYS A 76 -4.54 -5.84 -9.28
C LYS A 76 -5.84 -5.76 -10.11
N PRO A 77 -7.02 -6.01 -9.52
CA PRO A 77 -8.28 -5.91 -10.25
C PRO A 77 -8.47 -4.53 -10.88
N GLY A 78 -9.00 -4.48 -12.10
CA GLY A 78 -9.20 -3.24 -12.85
C GLY A 78 -8.01 -2.79 -13.70
N THR A 79 -6.80 -3.29 -13.48
CA THR A 79 -5.62 -2.93 -14.29
C THR A 79 -5.82 -3.35 -15.76
N THR A 80 -5.46 -2.46 -16.69
CA THR A 80 -5.57 -2.69 -18.14
C THR A 80 -4.21 -2.63 -18.82
N ASN A 81 -4.09 -3.20 -20.03
CA ASN A 81 -2.92 -3.09 -20.89
C ASN A 81 -1.64 -3.65 -20.24
N ILE A 82 -1.75 -4.81 -19.60
CA ILE A 82 -0.63 -5.46 -18.91
C ILE A 82 0.26 -6.15 -19.94
N SER A 83 1.48 -5.64 -20.13
CA SER A 83 2.49 -6.23 -21.00
C SER A 83 3.14 -7.45 -20.32
N ILE A 84 3.20 -8.57 -21.04
CA ILE A 84 3.82 -9.82 -20.57
C ILE A 84 5.10 -10.06 -21.35
N TYR A 85 6.20 -10.21 -20.62
CA TYR A 85 7.53 -10.47 -21.16
C TYR A 85 7.97 -11.90 -20.83
N ASN A 86 8.83 -12.47 -21.69
CA ASN A 86 9.51 -13.72 -21.40
C ASN A 86 10.80 -13.48 -20.59
N LYS A 87 11.47 -14.56 -20.19
CA LYS A 87 12.76 -14.54 -19.46
C LYS A 87 13.94 -13.88 -20.19
N LYS A 88 13.75 -13.46 -21.45
CA LYS A 88 14.73 -12.73 -22.26
C LYS A 88 14.31 -11.27 -22.48
N ASP A 89 13.34 -10.79 -21.72
CA ASP A 89 12.73 -9.46 -21.85
C ASP A 89 12.07 -9.17 -23.20
N GLU A 90 11.67 -10.22 -23.93
CA GLU A 90 10.93 -10.09 -25.19
C GLU A 90 9.42 -10.08 -24.92
N LEU A 91 8.69 -9.14 -25.53
CA LEU A 91 7.23 -9.04 -25.39
C LEU A 91 6.54 -10.28 -25.98
N VAL A 92 5.81 -11.01 -25.13
CA VAL A 92 5.00 -12.18 -25.52
C VAL A 92 3.60 -11.74 -25.96
N GLY A 93 3.03 -10.75 -25.28
CA GLY A 93 1.71 -10.21 -25.60
C GLY A 93 1.22 -9.23 -24.54
N ILE A 94 0.02 -8.70 -24.74
CA ILE A 94 -0.59 -7.70 -23.85
C ILE A 94 -1.98 -8.19 -23.45
N LEU A 95 -2.31 -8.14 -22.16
CA LEU A 95 -3.66 -8.31 -21.65
C LEU A 95 -4.41 -6.98 -21.80
N ASN A 96 -5.02 -6.77 -22.97
CA ASN A 96 -5.67 -5.48 -23.34
C ASN A 96 -7.13 -5.60 -23.79
N LYS A 97 -7.70 -6.81 -23.76
CA LYS A 97 -9.07 -7.06 -24.25
C LYS A 97 -10.15 -6.84 -23.18
N ALA A 98 -9.73 -6.73 -21.92
CA ALA A 98 -10.56 -6.50 -20.74
C ALA A 98 -9.65 -6.03 -19.59
N PRO A 99 -10.19 -5.29 -18.60
CA PRO A 99 -9.49 -5.06 -17.34
C PRO A 99 -9.29 -6.37 -16.59
N MET A 100 -8.25 -6.45 -15.75
CA MET A 100 -7.98 -7.62 -14.91
C MET A 100 -9.19 -7.91 -14.01
N PRO A 101 -9.72 -9.15 -13.98
CA PRO A 101 -10.84 -9.51 -13.11
C PRO A 101 -10.44 -9.52 -11.64
N ASP A 102 -11.46 -9.40 -10.79
CA ASP A 102 -11.36 -9.72 -9.37
C ASP A 102 -11.66 -11.21 -9.15
N PHE A 103 -10.66 -11.98 -8.71
CA PHE A 103 -10.78 -13.41 -8.42
C PHE A 103 -11.14 -13.71 -6.96
N SER A 104 -11.43 -12.70 -6.14
CA SER A 104 -11.68 -12.87 -4.70
C SER A 104 -12.87 -13.79 -4.37
N SER A 105 -13.82 -13.98 -5.30
CA SER A 105 -14.91 -14.95 -5.17
C SER A 105 -14.45 -16.42 -5.16
N VAL A 106 -13.19 -16.70 -5.49
CA VAL A 106 -12.61 -18.04 -5.56
C VAL A 106 -11.99 -18.40 -4.22
N GLY A 107 -12.20 -19.63 -3.74
CA GLY A 107 -11.62 -20.07 -2.47
C GLY A 107 -10.08 -20.07 -2.46
N VAL A 108 -9.45 -19.60 -1.38
CA VAL A 108 -7.99 -19.37 -1.31
C VAL A 108 -7.23 -20.31 -0.37
N ARG A 109 -7.92 -21.01 0.53
CA ARG A 109 -7.35 -21.96 1.50
C ARG A 109 -8.28 -23.16 1.68
N ALA A 110 -7.78 -24.24 2.29
CA ALA A 110 -8.50 -25.50 2.48
C ALA A 110 -9.05 -26.07 1.15
N HIS A 111 -8.14 -26.42 0.23
CA HIS A 111 -8.38 -26.75 -1.19
C HIS A 111 -8.57 -25.51 -2.09
N PRO A 112 -7.52 -24.67 -2.26
CA PRO A 112 -7.62 -23.43 -3.03
C PRO A 112 -8.12 -23.65 -4.46
N GLY A 113 -8.92 -22.72 -5.00
CA GLY A 113 -9.26 -22.69 -6.42
C GLY A 113 -10.24 -23.76 -6.89
N VAL A 114 -10.85 -24.56 -6.00
CA VAL A 114 -11.79 -25.62 -6.39
C VAL A 114 -13.25 -25.18 -6.38
N ALA A 115 -13.58 -24.05 -5.73
CA ALA A 115 -14.94 -23.56 -5.57
C ALA A 115 -15.00 -22.04 -5.75
N THR A 116 -16.11 -21.55 -6.31
CA THR A 116 -16.34 -20.11 -6.57
C THR A 116 -17.70 -19.67 -6.05
N LEU A 117 -17.74 -18.59 -5.28
CA LEU A 117 -18.96 -17.96 -4.77
C LEU A 117 -19.75 -17.32 -5.90
N ILE A 118 -21.04 -17.66 -6.05
CA ILE A 118 -21.95 -17.08 -7.07
C ILE A 118 -23.20 -16.43 -6.49
N ASN A 119 -23.47 -16.70 -5.22
CA ASN A 119 -24.48 -16.07 -4.39
C ASN A 119 -23.87 -15.90 -2.99
N PRO A 120 -24.26 -14.92 -2.17
CA PRO A 120 -23.66 -14.74 -0.85
C PRO A 120 -23.65 -15.97 0.06
N GLN A 121 -24.49 -16.99 -0.21
CA GLN A 121 -24.51 -18.23 0.55
C GLN A 121 -24.23 -19.50 -0.28
N TYR A 122 -23.89 -19.38 -1.58
CA TYR A 122 -23.72 -20.54 -2.45
C TYR A 122 -22.50 -20.44 -3.33
N ILE A 123 -21.77 -21.56 -3.38
CA ILE A 123 -20.61 -21.76 -4.24
C ILE A 123 -20.96 -22.71 -5.38
N VAL A 124 -20.15 -22.72 -6.44
CA VAL A 124 -20.20 -23.72 -7.52
C VAL A 124 -18.87 -24.44 -7.64
N SER A 125 -18.95 -25.72 -7.99
CA SER A 125 -17.82 -26.60 -8.28
C SER A 125 -18.34 -27.85 -9.00
N VAL A 126 -17.51 -28.88 -9.14
CA VAL A 126 -17.85 -30.19 -9.71
C VAL A 126 -18.22 -31.19 -8.63
N LYS A 127 -19.25 -32.01 -8.85
CA LYS A 127 -19.77 -32.92 -7.81
C LYS A 127 -18.80 -34.03 -7.42
N HIS A 128 -17.90 -34.42 -8.32
CA HIS A 128 -16.88 -35.44 -8.00
C HIS A 128 -15.87 -34.96 -6.95
N ASN A 129 -15.80 -33.65 -6.67
CA ASN A 129 -15.08 -33.11 -5.52
C ASN A 129 -15.93 -33.31 -4.25
N SER A 130 -16.01 -34.55 -3.74
CA SER A 130 -16.80 -34.86 -2.53
C SER A 130 -16.05 -34.64 -1.22
N GLY A 131 -14.73 -34.43 -1.26
CA GLY A 131 -13.87 -34.43 -0.06
C GLY A 131 -13.84 -33.11 0.72
N TYR A 132 -13.97 -31.95 0.07
CA TYR A 132 -13.90 -30.66 0.74
C TYR A 132 -15.21 -30.34 1.47
N GLN A 133 -15.11 -29.86 2.71
CA GLN A 133 -16.24 -29.59 3.61
C GLN A 133 -16.41 -28.11 3.95
N ASN A 134 -15.38 -27.30 3.70
CA ASN A 134 -15.39 -25.88 3.95
C ASN A 134 -14.61 -25.13 2.86
N VAL A 135 -14.81 -23.82 2.82
CA VAL A 135 -14.11 -22.89 1.94
C VAL A 135 -13.72 -21.63 2.71
N ARG A 136 -12.67 -20.96 2.25
CA ARG A 136 -12.17 -19.70 2.80
C ARG A 136 -11.93 -18.70 1.68
N PHE A 137 -12.25 -17.43 1.87
CA PHE A 137 -12.18 -16.36 0.87
C PHE A 137 -11.22 -15.24 1.29
N GLY A 138 -10.84 -14.37 0.34
CA GLY A 138 -10.01 -13.20 0.62
C GLY A 138 -8.58 -13.56 1.06
N ASP A 139 -8.22 -13.19 2.29
CA ASP A 139 -6.95 -13.54 2.96
C ASP A 139 -6.94 -14.97 3.55
N GLY A 140 -8.12 -15.57 3.72
CA GLY A 140 -8.31 -16.88 4.31
C GLY A 140 -8.38 -16.91 5.85
N GLU A 141 -8.49 -15.76 6.52
CA GLU A 141 -8.83 -15.63 7.95
C GLU A 141 -10.36 -15.70 8.20
N ASN A 142 -11.01 -16.62 7.51
CA ASN A 142 -12.44 -16.89 7.62
C ASN A 142 -12.69 -18.35 7.20
N GLU A 143 -13.84 -18.90 7.55
CA GLU A 143 -14.22 -20.27 7.18
C GLU A 143 -15.74 -20.36 7.06
N TYR A 144 -16.20 -21.01 5.98
CA TYR A 144 -17.61 -21.25 5.70
C TYR A 144 -17.81 -22.74 5.41
N ASN A 145 -18.75 -23.36 6.11
CA ASN A 145 -18.97 -24.81 6.05
C ASN A 145 -20.09 -25.14 5.07
N ILE A 146 -19.93 -26.24 4.34
CA ILE A 146 -20.96 -26.77 3.46
C ILE A 146 -22.02 -27.48 4.31
N VAL A 147 -23.27 -27.02 4.22
CA VAL A 147 -24.42 -27.67 4.88
C VAL A 147 -25.22 -28.56 3.93
N ASP A 148 -25.15 -28.29 2.62
CA ASP A 148 -25.69 -29.15 1.56
C ASP A 148 -24.81 -29.02 0.31
N ARG A 149 -24.51 -30.12 -0.38
CA ARG A 149 -23.72 -30.08 -1.62
C ARG A 149 -24.55 -29.67 -2.83
N ASN A 150 -25.86 -29.96 -2.83
CA ASN A 150 -26.75 -29.78 -3.99
C ASN A 150 -26.14 -30.35 -5.29
N ASP A 151 -25.90 -31.65 -5.31
CA ASP A 151 -25.33 -32.33 -6.47
C ASP A 151 -26.32 -32.39 -7.64
N HIS A 152 -25.87 -31.98 -8.83
CA HIS A 152 -26.68 -32.12 -10.03
C HIS A 152 -26.83 -33.60 -10.40
N ALA A 153 -28.07 -34.02 -10.70
CA ALA A 153 -28.41 -35.44 -10.92
C ALA A 153 -27.57 -36.11 -12.03
N SER A 154 -27.46 -35.47 -13.20
CA SER A 154 -26.76 -36.03 -14.37
C SER A 154 -25.41 -35.37 -14.70
N GLN A 155 -25.31 -34.04 -14.65
CA GLN A 155 -24.07 -33.29 -14.90
C GLN A 155 -23.07 -33.40 -13.74
N ASP A 156 -21.77 -33.36 -14.03
CA ASP A 156 -20.70 -33.24 -13.03
C ASP A 156 -20.60 -31.80 -12.51
N PHE A 157 -21.55 -31.41 -11.67
CA PHE A 157 -21.71 -30.05 -11.18
C PHE A 157 -22.48 -30.07 -9.86
N HIS A 158 -22.20 -29.13 -8.96
CA HIS A 158 -23.00 -28.94 -7.76
C HIS A 158 -23.02 -27.48 -7.30
N VAL A 159 -23.98 -27.13 -6.44
CA VAL A 159 -24.19 -25.76 -5.92
C VAL A 159 -24.22 -25.76 -4.38
N PRO A 160 -23.09 -26.01 -3.69
CA PRO A 160 -23.12 -26.15 -2.25
C PRO A 160 -23.64 -24.91 -1.53
N ARG A 161 -24.53 -25.13 -0.56
CA ARG A 161 -25.02 -24.11 0.39
C ARG A 161 -24.07 -24.00 1.58
N LEU A 162 -23.79 -22.78 1.99
CA LEU A 162 -22.95 -22.46 3.14
C LEU A 162 -23.78 -22.25 4.41
N ASP A 163 -23.17 -22.48 5.57
CA ASP A 163 -23.76 -22.24 6.89
C ASP A 163 -24.06 -20.76 7.18
N LYS A 164 -23.21 -19.86 6.69
CA LYS A 164 -23.30 -18.40 6.87
C LYS A 164 -23.21 -17.63 5.55
N LEU A 165 -23.70 -16.39 5.56
CA LEU A 165 -23.51 -15.45 4.46
C LEU A 165 -22.05 -14.99 4.38
N VAL A 166 -21.43 -15.06 3.20
CA VAL A 166 -20.05 -14.61 3.02
C VAL A 166 -19.96 -13.09 3.07
N THR A 167 -19.06 -12.56 3.92
CA THR A 167 -18.90 -11.11 4.14
C THR A 167 -17.72 -10.51 3.39
N GLU A 168 -16.63 -11.24 3.20
CA GLU A 168 -15.33 -10.70 2.76
C GLU A 168 -15.28 -10.35 1.26
N VAL A 169 -16.12 -10.98 0.44
CA VAL A 169 -16.02 -10.90 -1.02
C VAL A 169 -17.39 -10.79 -1.67
N VAL A 170 -17.43 -10.25 -2.89
CA VAL A 170 -18.63 -10.20 -3.72
C VAL A 170 -18.72 -11.50 -4.53
N PRO A 171 -19.91 -12.13 -4.66
CA PRO A 171 -20.06 -13.29 -5.52
C PRO A 171 -19.75 -12.97 -7.00
N ALA A 172 -19.17 -13.93 -7.70
CA ALA A 172 -18.98 -13.83 -9.14
C ALA A 172 -20.32 -13.77 -9.87
N ALA A 173 -20.44 -12.82 -10.81
CA ALA A 173 -21.58 -12.80 -11.71
C ALA A 173 -21.61 -14.08 -12.57
N VAL A 174 -22.77 -14.70 -12.69
CA VAL A 174 -22.96 -15.88 -13.57
C VAL A 174 -23.23 -15.44 -15.01
N THR A 175 -22.80 -16.26 -15.97
CA THR A 175 -23.13 -16.09 -17.40
C THR A 175 -24.63 -15.92 -17.63
N ALA A 176 -25.01 -15.01 -18.54
CA ALA A 176 -26.41 -14.83 -18.94
C ALA A 176 -26.88 -15.85 -20.00
N GLU A 177 -25.95 -16.53 -20.67
CA GLU A 177 -26.27 -17.47 -21.76
C GLU A 177 -26.41 -18.92 -21.30
N GLY A 178 -25.93 -19.24 -20.08
CA GLY A 178 -25.98 -20.59 -19.53
C GLY A 178 -25.47 -21.64 -20.52
N GLN A 179 -26.25 -22.69 -20.73
CA GLN A 179 -25.90 -23.84 -21.58
C GLN A 179 -26.31 -23.66 -23.06
N LYS A 180 -26.48 -22.42 -23.53
CA LYS A 180 -26.79 -22.19 -24.95
C LYS A 180 -25.64 -22.63 -25.85
N LYS A 181 -25.99 -23.43 -26.85
CA LYS A 181 -25.06 -23.94 -27.86
C LYS A 181 -24.31 -22.80 -28.55
N ASN A 182 -22.99 -22.91 -28.60
CA ASN A 182 -22.06 -21.98 -29.24
C ASN A 182 -22.04 -20.54 -28.68
N ALA A 183 -22.63 -20.28 -27.51
CA ALA A 183 -22.60 -18.94 -26.91
C ALA A 183 -21.17 -18.40 -26.74
N TYR A 184 -20.27 -19.21 -26.21
CA TYR A 184 -18.90 -18.81 -25.86
C TYR A 184 -17.90 -18.85 -27.03
N ALA A 185 -18.36 -19.27 -28.22
CA ALA A 185 -17.60 -19.13 -29.45
C ALA A 185 -17.76 -17.73 -30.09
N ASN A 186 -18.74 -16.93 -29.63
CA ASN A 186 -18.93 -15.56 -30.07
C ASN A 186 -17.88 -14.63 -29.41
N THR A 187 -16.79 -14.39 -30.13
CA THR A 187 -15.68 -13.54 -29.67
C THR A 187 -15.97 -12.04 -29.73
N GLU A 188 -17.07 -11.61 -30.35
CA GLU A 188 -17.53 -10.21 -30.27
C GLU A 188 -18.11 -9.92 -28.89
N ARG A 189 -18.82 -10.90 -28.32
CA ARG A 189 -19.37 -10.81 -26.96
C ARG A 189 -18.37 -11.24 -25.90
N TYR A 190 -17.81 -12.43 -26.01
CA TYR A 190 -16.87 -12.96 -25.02
C TYR A 190 -15.43 -12.77 -25.50
N THR A 191 -14.83 -11.65 -25.13
CA THR A 191 -13.57 -11.18 -25.73
C THR A 191 -12.33 -11.79 -25.10
N SER A 192 -12.44 -12.30 -23.87
CA SER A 192 -11.34 -12.90 -23.10
C SER A 192 -11.84 -13.99 -22.16
N PHE A 193 -11.01 -15.00 -21.91
CA PHE A 193 -11.28 -16.09 -20.99
C PHE A 193 -10.10 -16.35 -20.07
N TYR A 194 -10.30 -16.24 -18.77
CA TYR A 194 -9.27 -16.44 -17.74
C TYR A 194 -9.66 -17.56 -16.78
N ARG A 195 -8.67 -18.28 -16.26
CA ARG A 195 -8.84 -19.28 -15.21
C ARG A 195 -7.80 -19.13 -14.12
N LEU A 196 -8.08 -19.74 -12.99
CA LEU A 196 -7.11 -20.01 -11.92
C LEU A 196 -7.49 -21.30 -11.21
N GLY A 197 -6.51 -22.01 -10.66
CA GLY A 197 -6.71 -23.24 -9.89
C GLY A 197 -5.42 -23.69 -9.21
N SER A 198 -5.51 -24.72 -8.38
CA SER A 198 -4.39 -25.24 -7.59
C SER A 198 -4.11 -26.72 -7.82
N GLY A 199 -4.25 -27.22 -9.05
CA GLY A 199 -3.86 -28.59 -9.37
C GLY A 199 -2.39 -28.92 -9.02
N MET A 200 -1.98 -30.18 -9.28
CA MET A 200 -0.58 -30.48 -9.63
C MET A 200 0.10 -29.31 -10.38
N GLN A 201 1.37 -28.99 -10.17
CA GLN A 201 1.98 -27.82 -10.82
C GLN A 201 3.11 -28.22 -11.76
N TYR A 202 3.11 -27.69 -12.99
CA TYR A 202 4.07 -28.04 -14.03
C TYR A 202 4.46 -26.85 -14.90
N ILE A 203 5.66 -26.92 -15.48
CA ILE A 203 6.05 -26.07 -16.60
C ILE A 203 6.29 -26.91 -17.85
N LYS A 204 6.02 -26.33 -19.02
CA LYS A 204 6.23 -26.97 -20.33
C LYS A 204 7.10 -26.09 -21.22
N ASP A 205 8.11 -26.69 -21.82
CA ASP A 205 9.02 -26.03 -22.76
C ASP A 205 8.53 -26.12 -24.22
N LYS A 206 9.15 -25.34 -25.12
CA LYS A 206 8.78 -25.29 -26.55
C LYS A 206 8.95 -26.63 -27.29
N ASN A 207 9.74 -27.55 -26.74
CA ASN A 207 9.90 -28.90 -27.29
C ASN A 207 8.79 -29.85 -26.81
N GLY A 208 7.92 -29.38 -25.91
CA GLY A 208 6.84 -30.15 -25.32
C GLY A 208 7.25 -30.93 -24.07
N ASN A 209 8.46 -30.76 -23.54
CA ASN A 209 8.88 -31.42 -22.32
C ASN A 209 8.15 -30.79 -21.13
N VAL A 210 7.59 -31.65 -20.27
CA VAL A 210 6.83 -31.26 -19.08
C VAL A 210 7.66 -31.56 -17.84
N THR A 211 7.81 -30.56 -16.97
CA THR A 211 8.55 -30.68 -15.70
C THR A 211 7.61 -30.47 -14.52
N TRP A 212 7.56 -31.45 -13.60
CA TRP A 212 6.74 -31.39 -12.39
C TRP A 212 7.36 -30.46 -11.33
N ILE A 213 6.53 -29.60 -10.72
CA ILE A 213 6.91 -28.50 -9.82
C ILE A 213 6.39 -28.71 -8.39
N SER A 214 5.09 -28.97 -8.18
CA SER A 214 4.50 -29.11 -6.84
C SER A 214 3.29 -30.03 -6.85
N GLU A 215 2.88 -30.53 -5.68
CA GLU A 215 1.63 -31.27 -5.45
C GLU A 215 0.40 -30.35 -5.45
N ALA A 216 -0.79 -30.96 -5.61
CA ALA A 216 -2.05 -30.22 -5.70
C ALA A 216 -2.38 -29.53 -4.38
N TYR A 217 -3.23 -28.50 -4.45
CA TYR A 217 -3.72 -27.69 -3.33
C TYR A 217 -2.65 -26.91 -2.57
N SER A 218 -1.41 -26.88 -3.10
CA SER A 218 -0.29 -26.17 -2.48
C SER A 218 -0.40 -24.66 -2.66
N TYR A 219 -0.76 -24.20 -3.86
CA TYR A 219 -0.88 -22.78 -4.21
C TYR A 219 -1.62 -22.59 -5.54
N LEU A 220 -2.08 -21.36 -5.81
CA LEU A 220 -2.83 -21.01 -7.02
C LEU A 220 -1.92 -20.66 -8.21
N THR A 221 -2.30 -21.08 -9.40
CA THR A 221 -1.76 -20.57 -10.68
C THR A 221 -2.92 -20.23 -11.60
N GLY A 222 -2.74 -19.22 -12.45
CA GLY A 222 -3.79 -18.76 -13.34
C GLY A 222 -3.24 -18.21 -14.62
N GLY A 223 -4.13 -17.98 -15.57
CA GLY A 223 -3.76 -17.44 -16.87
C GLY A 223 -4.91 -17.43 -17.86
N THR A 224 -4.55 -17.31 -19.13
CA THR A 224 -5.46 -17.15 -20.25
C THR A 224 -5.86 -18.49 -20.86
N VAL A 225 -7.03 -18.51 -21.49
CA VAL A 225 -7.58 -19.65 -22.23
C VAL A 225 -8.14 -19.13 -23.55
N GLY A 226 -7.97 -19.88 -24.64
CA GLY A 226 -8.58 -19.55 -25.93
C GLY A 226 -10.10 -19.69 -25.90
N ALA A 227 -10.81 -18.97 -26.76
CA ALA A 227 -12.27 -19.04 -26.84
C ALA A 227 -12.75 -20.50 -27.00
N PRO A 228 -13.62 -21.01 -26.10
CA PRO A 228 -14.01 -22.39 -26.13
C PRO A 228 -15.11 -22.67 -27.16
N SER A 229 -15.05 -23.85 -27.76
CA SER A 229 -16.19 -24.43 -28.48
C SER A 229 -17.22 -24.99 -27.49
N SER A 230 -18.49 -25.00 -27.86
CA SER A 230 -19.58 -25.51 -27.02
C SER A 230 -20.18 -26.79 -27.62
N SER A 231 -20.40 -27.79 -26.78
CA SER A 231 -21.15 -29.00 -27.09
C SER A 231 -22.03 -29.36 -25.89
N ASP A 232 -23.33 -29.18 -26.05
CA ASP A 232 -24.34 -29.44 -25.00
C ASP A 232 -24.01 -28.68 -23.70
N TYR A 233 -23.89 -29.39 -22.56
CA TYR A 233 -23.59 -28.87 -21.22
C TYR A 233 -22.07 -28.72 -20.95
N ILE A 234 -21.22 -28.86 -21.97
CA ILE A 234 -19.77 -28.78 -21.85
C ILE A 234 -19.21 -27.73 -22.82
N ILE A 235 -18.22 -26.98 -22.36
CA ILE A 235 -17.35 -26.16 -23.22
C ILE A 235 -15.94 -26.70 -23.21
N SER A 236 -15.26 -26.63 -24.35
CA SER A 236 -13.93 -27.19 -24.55
C SER A 236 -13.02 -26.23 -25.30
N SER A 237 -11.78 -26.09 -24.80
CA SER A 237 -10.72 -25.29 -25.42
C SER A 237 -9.39 -26.08 -25.41
N TRP A 238 -8.34 -25.53 -26.00
CA TRP A 238 -7.04 -26.20 -26.17
C TRP A 238 -5.85 -25.52 -25.46
N PRO A 239 -5.94 -25.18 -24.16
CA PRO A 239 -4.87 -24.48 -23.47
C PRO A 239 -3.59 -25.31 -23.25
N GLY A 240 -3.63 -26.63 -23.44
CA GLY A 240 -2.42 -27.48 -23.37
C GLY A 240 -1.45 -27.26 -24.54
N ASN A 241 -1.90 -26.57 -25.59
CA ASN A 241 -1.03 -25.92 -26.58
C ASN A 241 -0.51 -24.60 -26.00
N VAL A 242 0.31 -24.67 -24.94
CA VAL A 242 0.70 -23.51 -24.11
C VAL A 242 1.45 -22.39 -24.85
N PHE A 243 1.92 -22.65 -26.07
CA PHE A 243 2.62 -21.69 -26.94
C PHE A 243 1.78 -21.20 -28.12
N ASP A 244 0.55 -21.69 -28.28
CA ASP A 244 -0.34 -21.23 -29.34
C ASP A 244 -0.92 -19.85 -28.96
N PRO A 245 -0.68 -18.80 -29.77
CA PRO A 245 -1.16 -17.45 -29.48
C PRO A 245 -2.69 -17.36 -29.31
N ILE A 246 -3.46 -18.32 -29.84
CA ILE A 246 -4.92 -18.35 -29.66
C ILE A 246 -5.34 -18.43 -28.19
N ASN A 247 -4.48 -19.00 -27.33
CA ASN A 247 -4.73 -19.14 -25.90
C ASN A 247 -4.36 -17.91 -25.08
N GLY A 248 -3.78 -16.88 -25.71
CA GLY A 248 -3.27 -15.67 -25.03
C GLY A 248 -1.86 -15.84 -24.44
N PRO A 249 -1.27 -14.75 -23.91
CA PRO A 249 0.14 -14.72 -23.52
C PRO A 249 0.46 -15.53 -22.27
N LEU A 250 -0.54 -15.93 -21.49
CA LEU A 250 -0.38 -16.68 -20.23
C LEU A 250 -1.19 -17.98 -20.27
N SER A 251 -1.12 -18.75 -21.36
CA SER A 251 -1.91 -19.99 -21.50
C SER A 251 -1.79 -20.88 -20.26
N SER A 252 -2.93 -21.25 -19.66
CA SER A 252 -3.01 -22.10 -18.46
C SER A 252 -3.83 -23.34 -18.74
N TYR A 253 -3.19 -24.52 -18.69
CA TYR A 253 -3.83 -25.80 -18.93
C TYR A 253 -4.14 -26.50 -17.61
N GLY A 254 -5.43 -26.62 -17.27
CA GLY A 254 -5.88 -27.19 -15.99
C GLY A 254 -5.92 -28.71 -15.97
N ALA A 255 -5.84 -29.29 -14.77
CA ALA A 255 -5.55 -30.71 -14.61
C ALA A 255 -5.83 -31.24 -13.17
N PRO A 256 -5.46 -32.45 -12.69
CA PRO A 256 -5.96 -32.98 -11.43
C PRO A 256 -5.60 -32.13 -10.21
N GLY A 257 -6.64 -31.88 -9.41
CA GLY A 257 -6.68 -30.85 -8.36
C GLY A 257 -7.23 -29.50 -8.84
N ASP A 258 -7.24 -29.21 -10.16
CA ASP A 258 -8.00 -28.09 -10.74
C ASP A 258 -9.45 -28.44 -11.01
N SER A 259 -9.89 -29.67 -10.78
CA SER A 259 -11.32 -30.02 -10.84
C SER A 259 -12.14 -29.04 -10.00
N GLY A 260 -13.19 -28.47 -10.58
CA GLY A 260 -14.01 -27.44 -9.94
C GLY A 260 -13.53 -26.00 -10.17
N SER A 261 -12.30 -25.82 -10.66
CA SER A 261 -11.74 -24.48 -10.88
C SER A 261 -12.52 -23.66 -11.92
N PRO A 262 -12.68 -22.35 -11.70
CA PRO A 262 -13.52 -21.52 -12.55
C PRO A 262 -12.87 -21.20 -13.89
N LEU A 263 -13.73 -21.06 -14.89
CA LEU A 263 -13.46 -20.32 -16.12
C LEU A 263 -14.31 -19.05 -16.12
N PHE A 264 -13.64 -17.91 -16.15
CA PHE A 264 -14.25 -16.59 -16.31
C PHE A 264 -14.18 -16.15 -17.76
N ALA A 265 -15.20 -15.43 -18.22
CA ALA A 265 -15.22 -14.74 -19.50
C ALA A 265 -15.58 -13.27 -19.32
N TYR A 266 -14.97 -12.37 -20.08
CA TYR A 266 -15.40 -10.98 -20.14
C TYR A 266 -16.54 -10.85 -21.14
N ASP A 267 -17.75 -10.55 -20.67
CA ASP A 267 -18.91 -10.26 -21.50
C ASP A 267 -18.90 -8.77 -21.87
N SER A 268 -18.42 -8.45 -23.08
CA SER A 268 -18.28 -7.08 -23.59
C SER A 268 -19.60 -6.35 -23.74
N TRP A 269 -20.72 -7.08 -23.86
CA TRP A 269 -22.05 -6.47 -23.97
C TRP A 269 -22.60 -6.06 -22.61
N GLN A 270 -22.14 -6.69 -21.54
CA GLN A 270 -22.47 -6.34 -20.15
C GLN A 270 -21.34 -5.61 -19.42
N GLU A 271 -20.20 -5.40 -20.09
CA GLU A 271 -18.99 -4.75 -19.56
C GLU A 271 -18.52 -5.33 -18.21
N LYS A 272 -18.60 -6.65 -18.05
CA LYS A 272 -18.23 -7.33 -16.80
C LYS A 272 -17.70 -8.73 -17.01
N TRP A 273 -16.92 -9.19 -16.04
CA TRP A 273 -16.51 -10.59 -15.95
C TRP A 273 -17.65 -11.47 -15.42
N VAL A 274 -17.82 -12.63 -16.03
CA VAL A 274 -18.81 -13.64 -15.63
C VAL A 274 -18.17 -15.03 -15.54
N ILE A 275 -18.58 -15.86 -14.59
CA ILE A 275 -18.23 -17.28 -14.58
C ILE A 275 -19.07 -18.03 -15.63
N VAL A 276 -18.40 -18.80 -16.49
CA VAL A 276 -19.03 -19.54 -17.59
C VAL A 276 -19.00 -21.06 -17.40
N GLY A 277 -18.10 -21.56 -16.55
CA GLY A 277 -18.06 -22.99 -16.22
C GLY A 277 -17.00 -23.35 -15.19
N VAL A 278 -17.01 -24.60 -14.77
CA VAL A 278 -16.07 -25.20 -13.81
C VAL A 278 -15.36 -26.42 -14.43
N LEU A 279 -14.05 -26.55 -14.22
CA LEU A 279 -13.24 -27.56 -14.91
C LEU A 279 -13.65 -28.97 -14.45
N SER A 280 -13.91 -29.89 -15.39
CA SER A 280 -14.43 -31.24 -15.06
C SER A 280 -13.52 -32.38 -15.51
N THR A 281 -12.72 -32.20 -16.56
CA THR A 281 -11.96 -33.32 -17.15
C THR A 281 -10.48 -33.03 -17.32
N TRP A 282 -9.70 -34.11 -17.35
CA TRP A 282 -8.27 -34.12 -17.64
C TRP A 282 -7.93 -35.06 -18.80
N THR A 283 -6.99 -34.68 -19.69
CA THR A 283 -6.62 -35.49 -20.87
C THR A 283 -5.15 -35.95 -20.90
N GLY A 284 -4.45 -35.88 -19.77
CA GLY A 284 -3.04 -36.29 -19.64
C GLY A 284 -2.06 -35.12 -19.76
N GLU A 285 -0.82 -35.32 -19.29
CA GLU A 285 0.21 -34.26 -19.18
C GLU A 285 0.62 -33.71 -20.56
N ASN A 286 0.57 -34.57 -21.57
CA ASN A 286 0.77 -34.21 -22.97
C ASN A 286 -0.56 -33.92 -23.70
N GLY A 287 -1.67 -33.90 -22.97
CA GLY A 287 -2.98 -33.53 -23.48
C GLY A 287 -3.02 -32.07 -23.87
N THR A 288 -3.94 -31.75 -24.77
CA THR A 288 -4.10 -30.39 -25.29
C THR A 288 -5.43 -29.76 -24.87
N ASN A 289 -6.39 -30.58 -24.45
CA ASN A 289 -7.79 -30.18 -24.30
C ASN A 289 -8.20 -30.09 -22.82
N SER A 290 -8.87 -29.00 -22.47
CA SER A 290 -9.58 -28.83 -21.20
C SER A 290 -11.08 -28.72 -21.46
N ARG A 291 -11.88 -29.28 -20.55
CA ARG A 291 -13.35 -29.21 -20.61
C ARG A 291 -13.94 -28.72 -19.31
N TRP A 292 -14.90 -27.82 -19.42
CA TRP A 292 -15.63 -27.26 -18.30
C TRP A 292 -17.11 -27.63 -18.39
N ALA A 293 -17.68 -28.01 -17.26
CA ALA A 293 -19.12 -28.08 -17.09
C ALA A 293 -19.66 -26.64 -17.11
N VAL A 294 -20.54 -26.36 -18.07
CA VAL A 294 -21.15 -25.03 -18.22
C VAL A 294 -22.17 -24.80 -17.12
N ILE A 295 -22.21 -23.58 -16.57
CA ILE A 295 -23.12 -23.17 -15.51
C ILE A 295 -24.59 -23.48 -15.89
N PRO A 296 -25.29 -24.40 -15.18
CA PRO A 296 -26.68 -24.72 -15.43
C PRO A 296 -27.61 -23.74 -14.70
N LEU A 297 -28.06 -22.68 -15.39
CA LEU A 297 -28.85 -21.60 -14.79
C LEU A 297 -30.14 -22.08 -14.13
N ASP A 298 -30.93 -22.91 -14.82
CA ASP A 298 -32.19 -23.46 -14.27
C ASP A 298 -31.97 -24.28 -13.00
N PHE A 299 -30.84 -25.00 -12.91
CA PHE A 299 -30.50 -25.77 -11.71
C PHE A 299 -30.17 -24.85 -10.54
N ILE A 300 -29.35 -23.82 -10.77
CA ILE A 300 -28.99 -22.82 -9.76
C ILE A 300 -30.24 -22.10 -9.27
N GLU A 301 -31.07 -21.58 -10.17
CA GLU A 301 -32.30 -20.85 -9.80
C GLU A 301 -33.23 -21.71 -8.94
N ARG A 302 -33.42 -22.98 -9.33
CA ARG A 302 -34.22 -23.93 -8.56
C ARG A 302 -33.62 -24.18 -7.18
N THR A 303 -32.32 -24.48 -7.09
CA THR A 303 -31.65 -24.74 -5.80
C THR A 303 -31.76 -23.55 -4.85
N LEU A 304 -31.50 -22.33 -5.33
CA LEU A 304 -31.63 -21.12 -4.53
C LEU A 304 -33.08 -20.89 -4.06
N THR A 305 -34.06 -21.22 -4.90
CA THR A 305 -35.48 -21.03 -4.58
C THR A 305 -36.01 -22.08 -3.60
N GLU A 306 -35.52 -23.32 -3.68
CA GLU A 306 -35.89 -24.43 -2.77
C GLU A 306 -35.54 -24.14 -1.31
N ASP A 307 -34.61 -23.21 -1.06
CA ASP A 307 -34.20 -22.78 0.27
C ASP A 307 -34.97 -21.57 0.82
N ASN A 308 -35.93 -21.02 0.08
CA ASN A 308 -36.76 -19.92 0.54
C ASN A 308 -38.12 -20.42 1.03
N ASP A 309 -38.54 -19.96 2.20
CA ASP A 309 -39.96 -19.97 2.57
C ASP A 309 -40.73 -18.89 1.79
N VAL A 310 -42.07 -18.95 1.85
CA VAL A 310 -42.93 -17.94 1.22
C VAL A 310 -42.59 -16.56 1.78
N SER A 311 -42.45 -15.57 0.89
CA SER A 311 -42.20 -14.19 1.31
C SER A 311 -43.29 -13.67 2.25
N VAL A 312 -42.86 -13.01 3.31
CA VAL A 312 -43.72 -12.43 4.34
C VAL A 312 -43.96 -10.98 4.00
N THR A 313 -45.22 -10.57 3.89
CA THR A 313 -45.59 -9.18 3.66
C THR A 313 -46.30 -8.64 4.89
N PHE A 314 -45.74 -7.59 5.49
CA PHE A 314 -46.35 -6.88 6.60
C PHE A 314 -47.51 -6.01 6.10
N ASN A 315 -48.67 -6.13 6.77
CA ASN A 315 -49.82 -5.27 6.49
C ASN A 315 -49.81 -4.06 7.40
N SER A 316 -49.36 -2.93 6.88
CA SER A 316 -49.30 -1.65 7.61
C SER A 316 -50.67 -1.04 7.96
N SER A 317 -51.77 -1.59 7.45
CA SER A 317 -53.12 -1.18 7.86
C SER A 317 -53.53 -1.77 9.22
N LEU A 318 -52.79 -2.75 9.73
CA LEU A 318 -53.01 -3.36 11.05
C LEU A 318 -52.02 -2.77 12.05
N SER A 319 -52.47 -2.57 13.29
CA SER A 319 -51.61 -2.06 14.38
C SER A 319 -50.79 -3.15 15.08
N GLU A 320 -51.09 -4.42 14.83
CA GLU A 320 -50.44 -5.56 15.50
C GLU A 320 -49.13 -5.94 14.77
N PRO A 321 -48.05 -6.29 15.50
CA PRO A 321 -46.82 -6.80 14.90
C PRO A 321 -47.00 -8.23 14.36
N LEU A 322 -46.05 -8.67 13.52
CA LEU A 322 -45.87 -10.08 13.18
C LEU A 322 -45.34 -10.82 14.41
N LEU A 323 -46.13 -11.74 14.95
CA LEU A 323 -45.74 -12.60 16.05
C LEU A 323 -44.96 -13.80 15.51
N TRP A 324 -43.71 -13.96 15.93
CA TRP A 324 -42.85 -15.05 15.50
C TRP A 324 -42.71 -16.10 16.61
N SER A 325 -43.36 -17.24 16.42
CA SER A 325 -43.26 -18.42 17.30
C SER A 325 -42.39 -19.50 16.67
N PHE A 326 -41.64 -20.24 17.49
CA PHE A 326 -40.73 -21.29 17.02
C PHE A 326 -40.66 -22.46 18.02
N ASP A 327 -40.68 -23.68 17.50
CA ASP A 327 -40.45 -24.92 18.25
C ASP A 327 -39.08 -25.51 17.88
N GLN A 328 -38.14 -25.40 18.82
CA GLN A 328 -36.76 -25.89 18.68
C GLN A 328 -36.69 -27.40 18.42
N SER A 329 -37.67 -28.18 18.90
CA SER A 329 -37.63 -29.64 18.80
C SER A 329 -38.01 -30.14 17.41
N SER A 330 -38.96 -29.48 16.76
CA SER A 330 -39.38 -29.80 15.39
C SER A 330 -38.60 -29.03 14.34
N GLY A 331 -37.99 -27.90 14.70
CA GLY A 331 -37.34 -26.96 13.79
C GLY A 331 -38.34 -26.14 12.97
N THR A 332 -39.58 -25.97 13.46
CA THR A 332 -40.66 -25.29 12.73
C THR A 332 -41.21 -24.12 13.52
N GLY A 333 -41.54 -23.04 12.81
CA GLY A 333 -42.17 -21.86 13.37
C GLY A 333 -43.25 -21.26 12.47
N SER A 334 -43.79 -20.14 12.91
CA SER A 334 -44.74 -19.34 12.14
C SER A 334 -44.59 -17.86 12.45
N LEU A 335 -44.79 -17.04 11.42
CA LEU A 335 -44.96 -15.59 11.55
C LEU A 335 -46.42 -15.26 11.29
N ALA A 336 -47.12 -14.72 12.27
CA ALA A 336 -48.55 -14.44 12.19
C ALA A 336 -48.88 -12.98 12.46
N GLN A 337 -49.74 -12.39 11.64
CA GLN A 337 -50.32 -11.05 11.84
C GLN A 337 -51.84 -11.16 11.66
N ALA A 338 -52.60 -10.92 12.73
CA ALA A 338 -54.04 -11.18 12.79
C ALA A 338 -54.41 -12.58 12.25
N SER A 339 -55.17 -12.67 11.15
CA SER A 339 -55.59 -13.94 10.55
C SER A 339 -54.59 -14.56 9.57
N THR A 340 -53.55 -13.82 9.18
CA THR A 340 -52.55 -14.28 8.20
C THR A 340 -51.41 -14.95 8.93
N SER A 341 -51.03 -16.15 8.52
CA SER A 341 -49.90 -16.89 9.09
C SER A 341 -49.03 -17.46 7.98
N TYR A 342 -47.73 -17.22 8.10
CA TYR A 342 -46.68 -17.76 7.24
C TYR A 342 -45.92 -18.84 8.00
N LYS A 343 -45.60 -19.95 7.35
CA LYS A 343 -44.73 -20.97 7.92
C LYS A 343 -43.27 -20.52 7.81
N MET A 344 -42.47 -20.94 8.77
CA MET A 344 -41.03 -20.71 8.79
C MET A 344 -40.33 -21.98 9.26
N HIS A 345 -39.16 -22.28 8.68
CA HIS A 345 -38.33 -23.43 9.07
C HIS A 345 -36.96 -22.98 9.58
N GLY A 346 -36.52 -23.59 10.67
CA GLY A 346 -35.20 -23.38 11.27
C GLY A 346 -34.39 -24.68 11.35
N GLN A 347 -33.33 -24.64 12.14
CA GLN A 347 -32.48 -25.79 12.40
C GLN A 347 -33.27 -26.93 13.05
N LYS A 348 -32.95 -28.17 12.67
CA LYS A 348 -33.55 -29.38 13.25
C LYS A 348 -32.48 -30.32 13.80
N GLY A 349 -32.31 -30.34 15.13
CA GLY A 349 -31.17 -31.02 15.73
C GLY A 349 -29.87 -30.40 15.26
N ASP A 350 -28.95 -31.20 14.71
CA ASP A 350 -27.67 -30.71 14.15
C ASP A 350 -27.76 -30.35 12.64
N ASP A 351 -28.92 -30.55 12.02
CA ASP A 351 -29.14 -30.23 10.61
C ASP A 351 -29.42 -28.74 10.41
N LEU A 352 -28.38 -28.00 10.01
CA LEU A 352 -28.46 -26.59 9.66
C LEU A 352 -29.25 -26.35 8.37
N ASN A 353 -29.22 -27.29 7.42
CA ASN A 353 -29.84 -27.14 6.11
C ASN A 353 -31.37 -27.22 6.14
N ALA A 354 -31.94 -27.83 7.19
CA ALA A 354 -33.38 -27.79 7.46
C ALA A 354 -33.94 -26.35 7.53
N GLY A 355 -33.10 -25.38 7.90
CA GLY A 355 -33.45 -23.97 7.97
C GLY A 355 -33.64 -23.33 6.60
N LYS A 356 -34.69 -22.51 6.46
CA LYS A 356 -35.05 -21.83 5.21
C LYS A 356 -34.95 -20.31 5.37
N ASN A 357 -34.67 -19.64 4.25
CA ASN A 357 -34.57 -18.19 4.18
C ASN A 357 -35.95 -17.56 4.26
N VAL A 358 -36.06 -16.38 4.86
CA VAL A 358 -37.29 -15.61 4.94
C VAL A 358 -37.06 -14.21 4.37
N VAL A 359 -37.93 -13.82 3.44
CA VAL A 359 -37.90 -12.49 2.80
C VAL A 359 -39.06 -11.65 3.32
N PHE A 360 -38.74 -10.48 3.87
CA PHE A 360 -39.68 -9.51 4.42
C PHE A 360 -39.89 -8.33 3.48
N SER A 361 -41.15 -7.88 3.39
CA SER A 361 -41.59 -6.76 2.56
C SER A 361 -42.79 -6.07 3.21
N GLY A 362 -43.05 -4.81 2.82
CA GLY A 362 -44.10 -3.98 3.41
C GLY A 362 -43.51 -2.98 4.40
N ASN A 363 -43.62 -1.70 4.06
CA ASN A 363 -42.95 -0.62 4.78
C ASN A 363 -43.44 -0.43 6.23
N GLY A 364 -42.52 -0.13 7.14
CA GLY A 364 -42.79 0.08 8.56
C GLY A 364 -43.13 -1.21 9.30
N GLY A 365 -42.55 -2.33 8.88
CA GLY A 365 -42.82 -3.65 9.44
C GLY A 365 -42.41 -3.78 10.91
N GLN A 366 -43.17 -4.54 11.69
CA GLN A 366 -42.84 -4.86 13.08
C GLN A 366 -42.88 -6.36 13.32
N ILE A 367 -41.87 -6.92 13.96
CA ILE A 367 -41.76 -8.34 14.30
C ILE A 367 -41.44 -8.50 15.79
N ASP A 368 -42.26 -9.26 16.51
CA ASP A 368 -42.04 -9.66 17.91
C ASP A 368 -41.65 -11.15 17.99
N ILE A 369 -40.42 -11.43 18.39
CA ILE A 369 -39.90 -12.79 18.59
C ILE A 369 -40.37 -13.33 19.95
N ARG A 370 -41.16 -14.40 19.92
CA ARG A 370 -41.85 -15.00 21.09
C ARG A 370 -41.15 -16.23 21.65
N ASN A 371 -40.20 -16.80 20.91
CA ASN A 371 -39.38 -17.95 21.29
C ASN A 371 -37.96 -17.74 20.75
N ASP A 372 -36.95 -18.36 21.36
CA ASP A 372 -35.61 -18.37 20.78
C ASP A 372 -35.66 -19.04 19.41
N VAL A 373 -35.01 -18.43 18.42
CA VAL A 373 -35.02 -18.90 17.04
C VAL A 373 -33.62 -19.30 16.62
N SER A 374 -33.41 -20.59 16.41
CA SER A 374 -32.24 -21.12 15.71
C SER A 374 -32.62 -21.44 14.28
N GLN A 375 -32.33 -20.53 13.35
CA GLN A 375 -32.74 -20.64 11.95
C GLN A 375 -31.79 -21.51 11.11
N GLY A 376 -30.70 -22.03 11.68
CA GLY A 376 -29.71 -22.84 10.97
C GLY A 376 -29.06 -22.06 9.83
N ALA A 377 -29.03 -22.64 8.63
CA ALA A 377 -28.55 -21.98 7.42
C ALA A 377 -29.59 -21.05 6.76
N GLY A 378 -30.75 -20.80 7.38
CA GLY A 378 -31.71 -19.82 6.86
C GLY A 378 -31.26 -18.38 7.12
N SER A 379 -31.34 -17.52 6.11
CA SER A 379 -31.06 -16.08 6.18
C SER A 379 -32.33 -15.23 6.23
N LEU A 380 -32.21 -13.98 6.68
CA LEU A 380 -33.27 -12.98 6.63
C LEU A 380 -32.95 -11.91 5.59
N THR A 381 -33.90 -11.61 4.70
CA THR A 381 -33.77 -10.50 3.75
C THR A 381 -34.87 -9.48 4.00
N PHE A 382 -34.50 -8.21 4.20
CA PHE A 382 -35.42 -7.10 4.39
C PHE A 382 -35.39 -6.18 3.17
N LYS A 383 -36.53 -6.11 2.46
CA LYS A 383 -36.71 -5.24 1.29
C LYS A 383 -37.16 -3.82 1.63
N ASP A 384 -37.78 -3.65 2.80
CA ASP A 384 -38.36 -2.40 3.28
C ASP A 384 -37.97 -2.18 4.76
N ASP A 385 -38.34 -1.02 5.32
CA ASP A 385 -38.02 -0.67 6.71
C ASP A 385 -38.75 -1.56 7.72
N TYR A 386 -38.02 -2.05 8.73
CA TYR A 386 -38.54 -2.97 9.75
C TYR A 386 -38.00 -2.67 11.16
N THR A 387 -38.76 -3.03 12.18
CA THR A 387 -38.30 -3.15 13.58
C THR A 387 -38.50 -4.58 14.05
N VAL A 388 -37.44 -5.21 14.54
CA VAL A 388 -37.44 -6.57 15.10
C VAL A 388 -37.08 -6.49 16.57
N PHE A 389 -37.96 -6.99 17.44
CA PHE A 389 -37.79 -6.95 18.88
C PHE A 389 -38.25 -8.26 19.53
N SER A 390 -38.03 -8.41 20.84
CA SER A 390 -38.63 -9.47 21.63
C SER A 390 -39.22 -8.92 22.93
N SER A 391 -40.51 -9.11 23.12
CA SER A 391 -41.20 -8.79 24.37
C SER A 391 -40.82 -9.70 25.54
N THR A 392 -40.19 -10.84 25.25
CA THR A 392 -39.84 -11.91 26.19
C THR A 392 -38.34 -12.11 26.36
N GLY A 393 -37.51 -11.29 25.72
CA GLY A 393 -36.05 -11.37 25.81
C GLY A 393 -35.44 -12.55 25.05
N ASN A 394 -36.12 -13.02 24.01
CA ASN A 394 -35.65 -14.11 23.14
C ASN A 394 -34.56 -13.64 22.18
N ILE A 395 -33.82 -14.63 21.69
CA ILE A 395 -32.64 -14.48 20.82
C ILE A 395 -32.91 -15.02 19.41
N TRP A 396 -32.05 -14.65 18.46
CA TRP A 396 -32.05 -15.18 17.10
C TRP A 396 -30.64 -15.52 16.62
N THR A 397 -30.49 -16.67 15.96
CA THR A 397 -29.29 -17.04 15.20
C THR A 397 -29.68 -17.63 13.84
N GLY A 398 -28.82 -17.47 12.84
CA GLY A 398 -29.04 -17.97 11.48
C GLY A 398 -27.87 -17.68 10.56
N ALA A 399 -28.07 -17.85 9.25
CA ALA A 399 -27.02 -17.61 8.26
C ALA A 399 -26.56 -16.14 8.20
N GLY A 400 -27.48 -15.21 8.45
CA GLY A 400 -27.22 -13.77 8.47
C GLY A 400 -28.42 -12.93 8.03
N ILE A 401 -28.22 -11.62 8.01
CA ILE A 401 -29.21 -10.61 7.64
C ILE A 401 -28.72 -9.87 6.38
N ILE A 402 -29.62 -9.73 5.42
CA ILE A 402 -29.48 -8.93 4.21
C ILE A 402 -30.45 -7.75 4.32
N VAL A 403 -29.93 -6.52 4.27
CA VAL A 403 -30.77 -5.31 4.22
C VAL A 403 -30.60 -4.68 2.84
N ASP A 404 -31.66 -4.65 2.06
CA ASP A 404 -31.62 -4.12 0.70
C ASP A 404 -31.32 -2.62 0.67
N LYS A 405 -30.82 -2.15 -0.46
CA LYS A 405 -30.51 -0.73 -0.69
C LYS A 405 -31.75 0.13 -0.41
N GLY A 406 -31.60 1.12 0.46
CA GLY A 406 -32.66 2.05 0.83
C GLY A 406 -33.56 1.60 1.97
N ALA A 407 -33.44 0.34 2.44
CA ALA A 407 -34.13 -0.14 3.63
C ALA A 407 -33.29 0.08 4.91
N SER A 408 -33.99 0.22 6.03
CA SER A 408 -33.42 0.33 7.37
C SER A 408 -34.11 -0.61 8.36
N VAL A 409 -33.31 -1.38 9.10
CA VAL A 409 -33.82 -2.34 10.09
C VAL A 409 -33.35 -1.96 11.48
N ILE A 410 -34.28 -1.72 12.39
CA ILE A 410 -34.01 -1.60 13.82
C ILE A 410 -34.04 -3.00 14.44
N TRP A 411 -32.90 -3.45 14.93
CA TRP A 411 -32.70 -4.80 15.45
C TRP A 411 -32.44 -4.77 16.95
N GLN A 412 -33.43 -5.19 17.74
CA GLN A 412 -33.43 -5.13 19.20
C GLN A 412 -33.27 -6.51 19.85
N VAL A 413 -32.73 -7.48 19.12
CA VAL A 413 -32.62 -8.88 19.53
C VAL A 413 -31.13 -9.23 19.71
N ASN A 414 -30.77 -9.79 20.87
CA ASN A 414 -29.40 -10.21 21.14
C ASN A 414 -29.07 -11.54 20.41
N GLY A 415 -27.78 -11.78 20.18
CA GLY A 415 -27.25 -13.03 19.65
C GLY A 415 -26.84 -14.00 20.76
N VAL A 416 -26.00 -14.97 20.38
CA VAL A 416 -25.51 -16.04 21.27
C VAL A 416 -23.99 -16.05 21.28
N LYS A 417 -23.41 -16.37 22.43
CA LYS A 417 -21.96 -16.57 22.56
C LYS A 417 -21.44 -17.58 21.53
N GLU A 418 -20.27 -17.30 20.96
CA GLU A 418 -19.61 -18.08 19.89
C GLU A 418 -20.36 -18.11 18.54
N ASP A 419 -21.52 -17.46 18.41
CA ASP A 419 -22.15 -17.19 17.12
C ASP A 419 -21.80 -15.78 16.63
N ASN A 420 -21.60 -15.64 15.33
CA ASN A 420 -21.44 -14.34 14.68
C ASN A 420 -22.70 -14.02 13.86
N LEU A 421 -23.27 -12.84 14.07
CA LEU A 421 -24.24 -12.26 13.16
C LEU A 421 -23.52 -11.83 11.89
N HIS A 422 -23.94 -12.32 10.73
CA HIS A 422 -23.40 -11.86 9.44
C HIS A 422 -24.37 -10.84 8.83
N LYS A 423 -23.86 -9.65 8.48
CA LYS A 423 -24.63 -8.58 7.85
C LYS A 423 -24.07 -8.22 6.48
N ILE A 424 -24.91 -8.31 5.46
CA ILE A 424 -24.64 -7.80 4.10
C ILE A 424 -25.84 -6.98 3.58
N GLY A 425 -25.79 -6.58 2.30
CA GLY A 425 -26.75 -5.67 1.69
C GLY A 425 -26.43 -4.20 1.97
N GLU A 426 -26.67 -3.36 0.97
CA GLU A 426 -26.32 -1.92 0.96
C GLU A 426 -27.10 -1.08 1.98
N GLY A 427 -28.19 -1.61 2.55
CA GLY A 427 -29.02 -0.93 3.53
C GLY A 427 -28.41 -0.81 4.92
N THR A 428 -29.20 -0.33 5.88
CA THR A 428 -28.74 -0.03 7.24
C THR A 428 -29.34 -0.96 8.29
N LEU A 429 -28.51 -1.48 9.19
CA LEU A 429 -28.92 -2.23 10.37
C LEU A 429 -28.61 -1.42 11.63
N HIS A 430 -29.63 -0.96 12.35
CA HIS A 430 -29.50 -0.29 13.64
C HIS A 430 -29.61 -1.31 14.77
N VAL A 431 -28.50 -1.67 15.38
CA VAL A 431 -28.46 -2.57 16.54
C VAL A 431 -28.83 -1.78 17.79
N ASN A 432 -29.95 -2.14 18.40
CA ASN A 432 -30.60 -1.38 19.48
C ASN A 432 -31.24 -2.31 20.53
N GLY A 433 -30.58 -3.43 20.84
CA GLY A 433 -30.99 -4.34 21.90
C GLY A 433 -30.73 -3.77 23.30
N SER A 434 -30.95 -4.59 24.33
CA SER A 434 -30.69 -4.23 25.72
C SER A 434 -29.71 -5.19 26.38
N GLY A 435 -28.81 -4.64 27.21
CA GLY A 435 -27.87 -5.41 28.02
C GLY A 435 -26.63 -5.85 27.25
N VAL A 436 -26.04 -6.95 27.71
CA VAL A 436 -24.85 -7.54 27.11
C VAL A 436 -25.26 -8.57 26.06
N ASN A 437 -24.91 -8.31 24.80
CA ASN A 437 -24.94 -9.30 23.75
C ASN A 437 -23.60 -10.05 23.71
N GLU A 438 -23.61 -11.36 23.94
CA GLU A 438 -22.41 -12.20 23.94
C GLU A 438 -21.98 -12.64 22.54
N GLY A 439 -22.81 -12.45 21.51
CA GLY A 439 -22.47 -12.79 20.13
C GLY A 439 -21.48 -11.82 19.48
N GLY A 440 -20.86 -12.24 18.38
CA GLY A 440 -20.02 -11.38 17.53
C GLY A 440 -20.76 -10.88 16.30
N LEU A 441 -20.12 -9.98 15.55
CA LEU A 441 -20.62 -9.39 14.31
C LEU A 441 -19.56 -9.53 13.20
N LYS A 442 -19.98 -10.01 12.03
CA LYS A 442 -19.23 -9.90 10.77
C LYS A 442 -20.03 -9.06 9.79
N VAL A 443 -19.46 -7.95 9.35
CA VAL A 443 -20.11 -7.03 8.41
C VAL A 443 -19.34 -7.03 7.09
N GLY A 444 -20.08 -7.23 6.00
CA GLY A 444 -19.53 -7.28 4.64
C GLY A 444 -20.10 -6.24 3.69
N ASP A 445 -21.18 -5.54 4.02
CA ASP A 445 -21.78 -4.52 3.14
C ASP A 445 -22.66 -3.52 3.92
N GLY A 446 -22.96 -2.38 3.29
CA GLY A 446 -23.83 -1.32 3.80
C GLY A 446 -23.44 -0.78 5.18
N THR A 447 -24.41 -0.30 5.95
CA THR A 447 -24.14 0.35 7.25
C THR A 447 -24.66 -0.49 8.43
N VAL A 448 -23.89 -0.55 9.52
CA VAL A 448 -24.35 -1.04 10.83
C VAL A 448 -24.14 0.07 11.86
N VAL A 449 -25.20 0.47 12.56
CA VAL A 449 -25.12 1.45 13.65
C VAL A 449 -25.25 0.69 14.98
N LEU A 450 -24.21 0.73 15.80
CA LEU A 450 -24.20 0.12 17.13
C LEU A 450 -24.74 1.13 18.16
N ASN A 451 -25.96 0.89 18.64
CA ASN A 451 -26.66 1.71 19.61
C ASN A 451 -27.39 0.84 20.64
N GLN A 452 -26.69 -0.17 21.18
CA GLN A 452 -27.17 -1.02 22.25
C GLN A 452 -27.48 -0.19 23.49
N GLN A 453 -28.59 -0.50 24.15
CA GLN A 453 -29.05 0.17 25.36
C GLN A 453 -28.61 -0.59 26.61
N ALA A 454 -28.36 0.14 27.69
CA ALA A 454 -28.06 -0.48 28.98
C ALA A 454 -29.26 -1.25 29.52
N ASP A 455 -29.01 -2.38 30.17
CA ASP A 455 -30.03 -3.08 30.95
C ASP A 455 -30.33 -2.37 32.29
N LYS A 456 -31.20 -2.99 33.09
CA LYS A 456 -31.59 -2.46 34.42
C LYS A 456 -30.41 -2.39 35.41
N SER A 457 -29.32 -3.11 35.16
CA SER A 457 -28.10 -3.11 35.97
C SER A 457 -27.05 -2.12 35.46
N GLY A 458 -27.32 -1.42 34.34
CA GLY A 458 -26.40 -0.49 33.70
C GLY A 458 -25.40 -1.15 32.74
N GLN A 459 -25.51 -2.46 32.49
CA GLN A 459 -24.61 -3.19 31.61
C GLN A 459 -25.02 -3.00 30.15
N VAL A 460 -24.04 -2.78 29.27
CA VAL A 460 -24.28 -2.57 27.83
C VAL A 460 -23.10 -3.17 27.04
N GLN A 461 -23.42 -3.91 25.98
CA GLN A 461 -22.47 -4.35 24.96
C GLN A 461 -23.25 -4.76 23.71
N ALA A 462 -22.98 -4.13 22.57
CA ALA A 462 -23.63 -4.44 21.30
C ALA A 462 -23.17 -5.78 20.74
N PHE A 463 -21.86 -6.06 20.80
CA PHE A 463 -21.25 -7.34 20.41
C PHE A 463 -19.96 -7.59 21.18
N ASN A 464 -19.61 -8.86 21.35
CA ASN A 464 -18.34 -9.28 21.92
C ASN A 464 -17.14 -8.99 21.00
N SER A 465 -17.35 -9.05 19.67
CA SER A 465 -16.36 -8.73 18.65
C SER A 465 -17.04 -8.21 17.37
N VAL A 466 -16.30 -7.43 16.59
CA VAL A 466 -16.76 -6.88 15.30
C VAL A 466 -15.67 -7.07 14.26
N ASN A 467 -15.97 -7.78 13.17
CA ASN A 467 -15.10 -7.91 12.00
C ASN A 467 -15.69 -7.16 10.81
N ILE A 468 -14.88 -6.30 10.19
CA ILE A 468 -15.25 -5.44 9.07
C ILE A 468 -14.45 -5.89 7.84
N ALA A 469 -15.10 -6.34 6.78
CA ALA A 469 -14.42 -6.88 5.60
C ALA A 469 -15.06 -6.46 4.28
N SER A 470 -14.33 -6.70 3.19
CA SER A 470 -14.63 -6.44 1.77
C SER A 470 -14.46 -4.99 1.29
N GLY A 471 -14.24 -4.02 2.17
CA GLY A 471 -14.11 -2.60 1.83
C GLY A 471 -15.43 -1.89 1.51
N ARG A 472 -16.57 -2.60 1.56
CA ARG A 472 -17.91 -2.04 1.34
C ARG A 472 -18.58 -1.46 2.59
N PRO A 473 -18.42 -2.06 3.80
CA PRO A 473 -19.26 -1.67 4.92
C PRO A 473 -18.75 -0.47 5.72
N THR A 474 -19.65 0.14 6.48
CA THR A 474 -19.37 1.10 7.56
C THR A 474 -20.04 0.65 8.85
N VAL A 475 -19.29 0.63 9.96
CA VAL A 475 -19.80 0.44 11.32
C VAL A 475 -19.73 1.78 12.05
N VAL A 476 -20.84 2.23 12.63
CA VAL A 476 -20.94 3.50 13.35
C VAL A 476 -21.17 3.25 14.83
N LEU A 477 -20.38 3.89 15.70
CA LEU A 477 -20.56 3.81 17.15
C LEU A 477 -21.47 4.95 17.64
N ALA A 478 -22.58 4.62 18.29
CA ALA A 478 -23.42 5.64 18.91
C ALA A 478 -22.79 6.22 20.18
N ASP A 479 -22.06 5.40 20.94
CA ASP A 479 -21.25 5.80 22.10
C ASP A 479 -20.01 4.89 22.26
N ASP A 480 -19.19 5.13 23.28
CA ASP A 480 -17.95 4.41 23.57
C ASP A 480 -18.14 3.07 24.32
N ARG A 481 -19.38 2.65 24.59
CA ARG A 481 -19.69 1.42 25.36
C ARG A 481 -20.15 0.26 24.51
N GLN A 482 -20.19 0.43 23.19
CA GLN A 482 -20.80 -0.51 22.27
C GLN A 482 -19.98 -1.79 22.07
N VAL A 483 -18.65 -1.67 22.00
CA VAL A 483 -17.73 -2.77 21.77
C VAL A 483 -16.38 -2.43 22.41
N ASN A 484 -15.67 -3.42 22.93
CA ASN A 484 -14.27 -3.25 23.28
C ASN A 484 -13.45 -2.97 22.01
N PRO A 485 -12.75 -1.82 21.89
CA PRO A 485 -11.96 -1.49 20.70
C PRO A 485 -10.98 -2.58 20.26
N ASP A 486 -10.38 -3.33 21.20
CA ASP A 486 -9.42 -4.41 20.91
C ASP A 486 -10.04 -5.66 20.26
N ASN A 487 -11.37 -5.75 20.32
CA ASN A 487 -12.16 -6.81 19.70
C ASN A 487 -12.74 -6.39 18.34
N VAL A 488 -12.38 -5.21 17.85
CA VAL A 488 -12.63 -4.80 16.47
C VAL A 488 -11.48 -5.27 15.58
N SER A 489 -11.80 -5.86 14.43
CA SER A 489 -10.84 -6.24 13.41
C SER A 489 -11.32 -5.86 12.01
N TRP A 490 -10.36 -5.58 11.14
CA TRP A 490 -10.56 -5.38 9.71
C TRP A 490 -9.94 -6.57 8.97
N GLY A 491 -10.78 -7.40 8.36
CA GLY A 491 -10.34 -8.52 7.53
C GLY A 491 -10.01 -8.08 6.10
N TYR A 492 -9.95 -9.02 5.17
CA TYR A 492 -9.72 -8.78 3.74
C TYR A 492 -10.46 -7.54 3.19
N ARG A 493 -9.69 -6.56 2.69
CA ARG A 493 -10.12 -5.25 2.16
C ARG A 493 -10.83 -4.33 3.17
N GLY A 494 -10.92 -4.72 4.43
CA GLY A 494 -11.44 -3.92 5.53
C GLY A 494 -12.80 -3.28 5.29
N GLY A 495 -12.89 -1.98 5.50
CA GLY A 495 -14.10 -1.18 5.59
C GLY A 495 -13.94 -0.10 6.67
N THR A 496 -15.00 0.64 6.98
CA THR A 496 -14.90 1.81 7.87
C THR A 496 -15.45 1.51 9.27
N LEU A 497 -14.67 1.80 10.31
CA LEU A 497 -15.19 2.07 11.65
C LEU A 497 -15.28 3.59 11.83
N ASP A 498 -16.50 4.11 11.92
CA ASP A 498 -16.78 5.49 12.25
C ASP A 498 -17.02 5.60 13.76
N VAL A 499 -16.05 6.21 14.46
CA VAL A 499 -16.15 6.44 15.91
C VAL A 499 -17.15 7.54 16.25
N ASN A 500 -17.59 8.33 15.26
CA ASN A 500 -18.73 9.24 15.36
C ASN A 500 -18.69 10.14 16.62
N GLY A 501 -17.56 10.81 16.82
CA GLY A 501 -17.33 11.72 17.95
C GLY A 501 -16.90 11.08 19.27
N ASN A 502 -16.75 9.74 19.32
CA ASN A 502 -16.32 9.02 20.50
C ASN A 502 -14.80 8.84 20.52
N SER A 503 -14.14 9.27 21.60
CA SER A 503 -12.73 8.98 21.83
C SER A 503 -12.56 7.54 22.30
N LEU A 504 -11.58 6.82 21.74
CA LEU A 504 -11.34 5.40 22.03
C LEU A 504 -9.87 5.15 22.36
N THR A 505 -9.62 4.07 23.08
CA THR A 505 -8.26 3.55 23.33
C THR A 505 -8.13 2.18 22.71
N PHE A 506 -7.10 1.98 21.89
CA PHE A 506 -6.76 0.70 21.27
C PHE A 506 -5.40 0.23 21.78
N HIS A 507 -5.35 -0.99 22.31
CA HIS A 507 -4.11 -1.70 22.60
C HIS A 507 -3.67 -2.56 21.41
N GLN A 508 -4.58 -2.78 20.45
CA GLN A 508 -4.26 -3.38 19.16
C GLN A 508 -5.18 -2.88 18.05
N LEU A 509 -4.62 -2.67 16.87
CA LEU A 509 -5.32 -2.43 15.61
C LEU A 509 -5.17 -3.66 14.72
N LYS A 510 -6.14 -4.58 14.79
CA LYS A 510 -6.16 -5.80 13.97
C LYS A 510 -6.61 -5.46 12.55
N ALA A 511 -5.68 -5.00 11.72
CA ALA A 511 -5.95 -4.56 10.35
C ALA A 511 -5.17 -5.40 9.33
N ALA A 512 -5.89 -6.16 8.50
CA ALA A 512 -5.29 -7.08 7.54
C ALA A 512 -4.57 -6.39 6.37
N ASP A 513 -5.09 -5.24 5.93
CA ASP A 513 -4.56 -4.52 4.78
C ASP A 513 -4.99 -3.04 4.78
N TYR A 514 -4.60 -2.34 3.72
CA TYR A 514 -4.91 -0.93 3.47
C TYR A 514 -6.39 -0.58 3.48
N GLY A 515 -7.30 -1.53 3.27
CA GLY A 515 -8.73 -1.30 3.29
C GLY A 515 -9.30 -1.05 4.69
N ALA A 516 -8.54 -1.26 5.75
CA ALA A 516 -8.94 -0.92 7.11
C ALA A 516 -9.02 0.60 7.30
N VAL A 517 -10.20 1.14 7.60
CA VAL A 517 -10.39 2.59 7.82
C VAL A 517 -10.90 2.85 9.23
N LEU A 518 -10.16 3.63 10.00
CA LEU A 518 -10.60 4.20 11.28
C LEU A 518 -10.89 5.69 11.06
N ALA A 519 -12.16 6.08 11.21
CA ALA A 519 -12.64 7.39 10.84
C ALA A 519 -13.44 8.07 11.95
N ASN A 520 -13.53 9.39 11.88
CA ASN A 520 -14.58 10.16 12.54
C ASN A 520 -15.24 11.11 11.54
N ASN A 521 -16.50 10.86 11.22
CA ASN A 521 -17.28 11.71 10.32
C ASN A 521 -18.18 12.72 11.06
N ALA A 522 -18.16 12.71 12.40
CA ALA A 522 -18.94 13.64 13.20
C ALA A 522 -18.31 15.04 13.27
N GLY A 523 -19.15 16.06 13.49
CA GLY A 523 -18.68 17.42 13.75
C GLY A 523 -17.93 17.57 15.08
N THR A 524 -18.15 16.66 16.03
CA THR A 524 -17.40 16.57 17.29
C THR A 524 -16.08 15.86 17.05
N GLN A 525 -14.96 16.49 17.40
CA GLN A 525 -13.64 15.88 17.29
C GLN A 525 -13.48 14.72 18.29
N ALA A 526 -12.85 13.64 17.86
CA ALA A 526 -12.57 12.45 18.68
C ALA A 526 -11.07 12.19 18.77
N THR A 527 -10.59 11.61 19.87
CA THR A 527 -9.18 11.24 20.05
C THR A 527 -9.03 9.72 20.09
N ILE A 528 -8.16 9.19 19.22
CA ILE A 528 -7.74 7.80 19.24
C ILE A 528 -6.43 7.70 20.02
N THR A 529 -6.47 7.00 21.15
CA THR A 529 -5.28 6.71 21.95
C THR A 529 -4.75 5.33 21.58
N LEU A 530 -3.50 5.26 21.14
CA LEU A 530 -2.80 4.00 20.88
C LEU A 530 -1.97 3.64 22.12
N ASP A 531 -2.28 2.51 22.74
CA ASP A 531 -1.60 1.97 23.91
C ASP A 531 -1.24 0.49 23.70
N TYR A 532 -0.47 0.23 22.65
CA TYR A 532 -0.06 -1.13 22.27
C TYR A 532 1.12 -1.67 23.09
N THR A 533 1.65 -0.88 24.03
CA THR A 533 2.84 -1.28 24.78
C THR A 533 2.51 -2.29 25.87
N LEU A 534 3.29 -3.36 25.95
CA LEU A 534 3.17 -4.33 27.03
C LEU A 534 3.75 -3.72 28.31
N SER A 535 2.89 -3.50 29.31
CA SER A 535 3.33 -3.13 30.66
C SER A 535 3.95 -4.34 31.38
N ARG A 536 4.89 -4.10 32.29
CA ARG A 536 5.49 -5.18 33.11
C ARG A 536 4.43 -5.91 33.95
N GLU A 537 3.41 -5.20 34.41
CA GLU A 537 2.33 -5.74 35.26
C GLU A 537 1.41 -6.68 34.47
N SER A 538 1.27 -6.43 33.15
CA SER A 538 0.48 -7.25 32.23
C SER A 538 1.21 -8.50 31.73
N VAL A 539 2.51 -8.67 32.02
CA VAL A 539 3.25 -9.88 31.63
C VAL A 539 2.74 -11.09 32.41
N VAL A 540 2.14 -12.03 31.69
CA VAL A 540 1.68 -13.31 32.21
C VAL A 540 2.88 -14.15 32.66
N ILE A 541 2.78 -14.69 33.88
CA ILE A 541 3.77 -15.63 34.42
C ILE A 541 3.17 -17.02 34.37
N ASN A 542 3.73 -17.86 33.53
CA ASN A 542 3.29 -19.23 33.33
C ASN A 542 3.93 -20.19 34.34
N ASN A 543 3.28 -21.33 34.53
CA ASN A 543 3.84 -22.47 35.24
C ASN A 543 4.18 -23.58 34.24
N TRP A 544 5.16 -24.41 34.58
CA TRP A 544 5.45 -25.61 33.80
C TRP A 544 4.23 -26.53 33.79
N ALA A 545 3.88 -27.04 32.61
CA ALA A 545 2.77 -27.99 32.44
C ALA A 545 3.24 -29.28 31.78
N ASP A 546 2.62 -30.41 32.15
CA ASP A 546 2.89 -31.73 31.58
C ASP A 546 2.62 -31.82 30.06
N THR A 547 1.85 -30.87 29.52
CA THR A 547 1.63 -30.74 28.07
C THR A 547 2.93 -30.43 27.31
N ARG A 548 3.91 -29.80 27.97
CA ARG A 548 5.23 -29.44 27.40
C ARG A 548 5.14 -28.56 26.15
N THR A 549 4.11 -27.73 26.12
CA THR A 549 3.84 -26.75 25.07
C THR A 549 3.73 -25.35 25.67
N GLY A 550 4.25 -24.35 24.98
CA GLY A 550 4.16 -22.93 25.36
C GLY A 550 4.50 -22.06 24.16
N THR A 551 4.51 -20.74 24.33
CA THR A 551 4.89 -19.81 23.26
C THR A 551 6.30 -19.28 23.52
N ALA A 552 7.17 -19.32 22.52
CA ALA A 552 8.48 -18.68 22.64
C ALA A 552 8.34 -17.18 22.99
N GLY A 553 9.13 -16.72 23.95
CA GLY A 553 9.07 -15.37 24.52
C GLY A 553 8.31 -15.28 25.85
N GLU A 554 7.47 -16.26 26.19
CA GLU A 554 6.70 -16.23 27.43
C GLU A 554 7.55 -16.46 28.68
N LEU A 555 7.14 -15.82 29.79
CA LEU A 555 7.78 -15.92 31.08
C LEU A 555 7.22 -17.09 31.89
N TYR A 556 8.11 -17.82 32.56
CA TYR A 556 7.78 -18.94 33.43
C TYR A 556 8.39 -18.78 34.81
N GLU A 557 7.66 -19.19 35.84
CA GLU A 557 8.13 -19.28 37.22
C GLU A 557 8.48 -20.72 37.58
N TYR A 558 9.63 -20.90 38.23
CA TYR A 558 10.06 -22.16 38.78
C TYR A 558 10.42 -22.02 40.25
N SER A 559 9.59 -22.59 41.13
CA SER A 559 9.96 -22.82 42.53
C SER A 559 11.00 -23.95 42.60
N ASN A 560 12.29 -23.61 42.49
CA ASN A 560 13.38 -24.56 42.36
C ASN A 560 13.69 -25.27 43.69
N PRO A 561 13.41 -26.58 43.82
CA PRO A 561 13.60 -27.31 45.07
C PRO A 561 15.07 -27.65 45.34
N TYR A 562 15.95 -27.59 44.32
CA TYR A 562 17.36 -27.97 44.42
C TYR A 562 18.22 -26.88 45.06
N THR A 563 17.93 -25.62 44.71
CA THR A 563 18.67 -24.43 45.12
C THR A 563 17.90 -23.55 46.11
N LYS A 564 16.62 -23.88 46.36
CA LYS A 564 15.72 -23.15 47.28
C LYS A 564 15.48 -21.70 46.87
N THR A 565 15.38 -21.47 45.56
CA THR A 565 15.10 -20.16 44.96
C THR A 565 13.82 -20.21 44.13
N THR A 566 13.22 -19.05 43.90
CA THR A 566 12.26 -18.85 42.81
C THR A 566 13.05 -18.36 41.60
N ASP A 567 13.06 -19.14 40.54
CA ASP A 567 13.80 -18.88 39.31
C ASP A 567 12.82 -18.49 38.20
N TYR A 568 13.14 -17.46 37.42
CA TYR A 568 12.35 -17.05 36.26
C TYR A 568 13.07 -17.45 34.97
N PHE A 569 12.29 -17.98 34.02
CA PHE A 569 12.79 -18.40 32.71
C PHE A 569 11.94 -17.87 31.57
N ILE A 570 12.59 -17.43 30.48
CA ILE A 570 11.94 -17.16 29.21
C ILE A 570 12.03 -18.41 28.34
N LEU A 571 10.90 -18.81 27.74
CA LEU A 571 10.85 -19.92 26.80
C LEU A 571 11.41 -19.52 25.42
N LYS A 572 12.27 -20.34 24.81
CA LYS A 572 12.90 -20.07 23.50
C LYS A 572 12.28 -20.86 22.34
N LYS A 573 11.42 -21.85 22.62
CA LYS A 573 10.83 -22.78 21.65
C LYS A 573 9.44 -23.21 22.08
N ASP A 574 8.56 -23.55 21.15
CA ASP A 574 7.16 -23.90 21.46
C ASP A 574 6.96 -25.29 22.10
N ARG A 575 8.06 -25.99 22.37
CA ARG A 575 8.12 -27.29 23.06
C ARG A 575 9.26 -27.26 24.05
N TYR A 576 8.99 -27.72 25.28
CA TYR A 576 9.98 -27.68 26.35
C TYR A 576 10.11 -28.95 27.17
N GLY A 577 11.31 -29.13 27.75
CA GLY A 577 11.59 -30.12 28.78
C GLY A 577 11.52 -29.52 30.18
N TYR A 578 12.16 -30.18 31.15
CA TYR A 578 12.28 -29.63 32.50
C TYR A 578 13.13 -28.35 32.52
N PHE A 579 12.87 -27.50 33.52
CA PHE A 579 13.73 -26.36 33.80
C PHE A 579 15.15 -26.83 34.16
N PRO A 580 16.17 -26.03 33.81
CA PRO A 580 17.50 -26.13 34.43
C PRO A 580 17.40 -25.96 35.95
N THR A 581 18.16 -26.75 36.70
CA THR A 581 18.08 -26.79 38.18
C THR A 581 19.14 -25.96 38.89
N ASN A 582 20.05 -25.35 38.13
CA ASN A 582 21.27 -24.69 38.59
C ASN A 582 21.39 -23.24 38.05
N GLN A 583 20.26 -22.58 37.80
CA GLN A 583 20.20 -21.18 37.31
C GLN A 583 21.00 -20.93 36.01
N SER A 584 21.04 -21.90 35.10
CA SER A 584 21.69 -21.76 33.80
C SER A 584 20.68 -21.78 32.66
N SER A 585 20.97 -21.07 31.57
CA SER A 585 20.21 -21.17 30.32
C SER A 585 20.59 -22.41 29.49
N ASN A 586 19.72 -22.83 28.59
CA ASN A 586 20.00 -23.84 27.57
C ASN A 586 19.31 -23.50 26.22
N ASP A 587 19.17 -24.48 25.32
CA ASP A 587 18.56 -24.29 24.00
C ASP A 587 17.05 -24.00 24.04
N VAL A 588 16.39 -24.23 25.18
CA VAL A 588 14.94 -24.13 25.38
C VAL A 588 14.59 -23.05 26.40
N TRP A 589 15.32 -22.97 27.51
CA TRP A 589 15.04 -22.09 28.63
C TRP A 589 16.15 -21.05 28.79
N GLU A 590 15.78 -19.78 28.83
CA GLU A 590 16.67 -18.68 29.19
C GLU A 590 16.45 -18.30 30.65
N TYR A 591 17.44 -18.47 31.51
CA TYR A 591 17.36 -18.01 32.89
C TYR A 591 17.49 -16.48 32.95
N VAL A 592 16.52 -15.82 33.61
CA VAL A 592 16.45 -14.34 33.69
C VAL A 592 16.46 -13.82 35.12
N GLY A 593 16.92 -14.63 36.08
CA GLY A 593 17.13 -14.21 37.46
C GLY A 593 16.04 -14.67 38.43
N ASN A 594 16.08 -14.11 39.64
CA ASN A 594 15.18 -14.43 40.75
C ASN A 594 14.23 -13.28 41.11
N ASN A 595 14.35 -12.13 40.44
CA ASN A 595 13.51 -10.97 40.68
C ASN A 595 12.36 -10.97 39.68
N ARG A 596 11.15 -11.19 40.18
CA ARG A 596 9.92 -11.20 39.39
C ARG A 596 9.75 -9.93 38.56
N THR A 597 10.00 -8.76 39.16
CA THR A 597 9.77 -7.47 38.51
C THR A 597 10.77 -7.23 37.39
N GLU A 598 12.04 -7.58 37.58
CA GLU A 598 13.07 -7.46 36.55
C GLU A 598 12.82 -8.44 35.39
N ALA A 599 12.40 -9.67 35.70
CA ALA A 599 12.06 -10.67 34.69
C ALA A 599 10.85 -10.25 33.83
N GLN A 600 9.78 -9.74 34.47
CA GLN A 600 8.63 -9.19 33.75
C GLN A 600 9.02 -7.95 32.93
N LYS A 601 9.82 -7.05 33.49
CA LYS A 601 10.32 -5.88 32.75
C LYS A 601 11.12 -6.31 31.52
N LEU A 602 12.01 -7.29 31.63
CA LEU A 602 12.80 -7.77 30.49
C LEU A 602 11.92 -8.32 29.36
N VAL A 603 10.84 -9.05 29.70
CA VAL A 603 9.89 -9.57 28.71
C VAL A 603 9.10 -8.43 28.05
N ALA A 604 8.60 -7.48 28.86
CA ALA A 604 7.92 -6.29 28.34
C ALA A 604 8.82 -5.46 27.41
N ASP A 605 10.06 -5.18 27.82
CA ASP A 605 11.01 -4.41 27.02
C ASP A 605 11.29 -5.12 25.68
N ARG A 606 11.53 -6.44 25.68
CA ARG A 606 11.76 -7.23 24.44
C ARG A 606 10.55 -7.30 23.52
N GLU A 607 9.34 -7.32 24.07
CA GLU A 607 8.12 -7.28 23.26
C GLU A 607 7.96 -5.91 22.61
N ASN A 608 8.12 -4.85 23.40
CA ASN A 608 8.00 -3.46 22.94
C ASN A 608 9.10 -3.07 21.94
N GLU A 609 10.28 -3.69 22.01
CA GLU A 609 11.36 -3.50 21.01
C GLU A 609 10.98 -3.97 19.60
N LYS A 610 10.01 -4.89 19.45
CA LYS A 610 9.56 -5.36 18.13
C LYS A 610 8.83 -4.28 17.33
N GLY A 611 8.33 -3.24 18.00
CA GLY A 611 7.51 -2.21 17.38
C GLY A 611 6.07 -2.66 17.09
N TYR A 612 5.33 -1.79 16.41
CA TYR A 612 3.93 -1.98 16.06
C TYR A 612 3.68 -1.48 14.64
N LEU A 613 2.79 -2.16 13.91
CA LEU A 613 2.48 -1.85 12.51
C LEU A 613 1.00 -1.58 12.34
N TYR A 614 0.66 -0.59 11.51
CA TYR A 614 -0.71 -0.37 11.05
C TYR A 614 -0.75 -0.11 9.53
N HIS A 615 -1.37 -1.04 8.82
CA HIS A 615 -1.58 -1.00 7.37
C HIS A 615 -2.72 -0.08 6.91
N GLY A 616 -3.63 0.29 7.82
CA GLY A 616 -4.89 0.95 7.47
C GLY A 616 -4.81 2.47 7.30
N GLN A 617 -5.98 3.10 7.31
CA GLN A 617 -6.19 4.52 7.04
C GLN A 617 -6.81 5.22 8.25
N LEU A 618 -6.27 6.39 8.60
CA LEU A 618 -6.84 7.28 9.61
C LEU A 618 -7.55 8.44 8.91
N LYS A 619 -8.84 8.69 9.18
CA LYS A 619 -9.63 9.67 8.43
C LYS A 619 -10.52 10.60 9.26
N GLY A 620 -10.69 11.81 8.76
CA GLY A 620 -11.71 12.75 9.22
C GLY A 620 -11.30 13.50 10.50
N ASN A 621 -12.27 13.79 11.35
CA ASN A 621 -12.13 14.70 12.48
C ASN A 621 -11.50 14.04 13.71
N LEU A 622 -10.28 13.53 13.55
CA LEU A 622 -9.54 12.78 14.56
C LEU A 622 -8.38 13.60 15.15
N ASN A 623 -8.06 13.33 16.40
CA ASN A 623 -6.71 13.41 16.93
C ASN A 623 -6.20 11.98 17.15
N VAL A 624 -4.89 11.78 17.06
CA VAL A 624 -4.25 10.49 17.32
C VAL A 624 -3.12 10.71 18.31
N SER A 625 -3.09 9.93 19.38
CA SER A 625 -2.09 10.05 20.44
C SER A 625 -1.40 8.70 20.66
N ASN A 626 -0.08 8.69 20.52
CA ASN A 626 0.78 7.56 20.86
C ASN A 626 1.87 8.04 21.83
N ALA A 627 1.65 7.83 23.13
CA ALA A 627 2.60 8.17 24.17
C ALA A 627 3.15 6.89 24.79
N VAL A 628 4.35 6.48 24.36
CA VAL A 628 4.96 5.25 24.87
C VAL A 628 5.81 5.55 26.11
N PRO A 629 5.99 4.60 27.04
CA PRO A 629 6.84 4.79 28.20
C PRO A 629 8.28 5.15 27.82
N GLN A 630 8.94 5.98 28.64
CA GLN A 630 10.33 6.35 28.44
C GLN A 630 11.24 5.10 28.43
N GLY A 631 12.14 5.03 27.45
CA GLY A 631 13.08 3.92 27.28
C GLY A 631 12.63 2.84 26.29
N ILE A 632 11.38 2.89 25.82
CA ILE A 632 10.95 2.07 24.68
C ILE A 632 11.56 2.62 23.40
N THR A 633 12.12 1.74 22.57
CA THR A 633 12.78 2.08 21.29
C THR A 633 12.09 1.50 20.07
N GLY A 634 11.09 0.63 20.25
CA GLY A 634 10.30 0.07 19.14
C GLY A 634 9.58 1.16 18.35
N ALA A 635 9.44 0.94 17.04
CA ALA A 635 8.78 1.88 16.15
C ALA A 635 7.28 1.61 16.03
N LEU A 636 6.45 2.65 16.09
CA LEU A 636 5.15 2.65 15.40
C LEU A 636 5.41 2.90 13.92
N VAL A 637 4.98 1.98 13.07
CA VAL A 637 5.12 2.05 11.62
C VAL A 637 3.74 2.21 10.99
N LEU A 638 3.60 3.25 10.16
CA LEU A 638 2.43 3.46 9.32
C LEU A 638 2.87 3.36 7.85
N ASP A 639 2.42 2.31 7.16
CA ASP A 639 2.58 2.12 5.71
C ASP A 639 1.22 2.15 4.98
N GLY A 640 0.15 2.51 5.71
CA GLY A 640 -1.14 2.89 5.16
C GLY A 640 -1.22 4.38 4.81
N SER A 641 -2.27 5.08 5.24
CA SER A 641 -2.41 6.52 4.96
C SER A 641 -3.11 7.28 6.09
N ALA A 642 -3.03 8.61 6.05
CA ALA A 642 -3.77 9.46 6.97
C ALA A 642 -4.31 10.70 6.26
N ASP A 643 -5.56 11.06 6.54
CA ASP A 643 -6.19 12.32 6.16
C ASP A 643 -7.04 12.81 7.32
N VAL A 644 -6.37 13.46 8.26
CA VAL A 644 -6.90 13.78 9.59
C VAL A 644 -6.87 15.30 9.78
N SER A 645 -7.99 15.88 10.20
CA SER A 645 -8.08 17.34 10.40
C SER A 645 -7.52 17.84 11.73
N GLY A 646 -7.07 16.94 12.61
CA GLY A 646 -6.49 17.27 13.90
C GLY A 646 -5.01 16.89 14.00
N THR A 647 -4.57 16.65 15.23
CA THR A 647 -3.16 16.46 15.58
C THR A 647 -2.80 14.99 15.73
N PHE A 648 -1.65 14.60 15.17
CA PHE A 648 -0.97 13.34 15.52
C PHE A 648 0.13 13.65 16.55
N THR A 649 0.07 13.01 17.72
CA THR A 649 1.03 13.20 18.81
C THR A 649 1.83 11.93 19.03
N GLN A 650 3.16 12.05 19.01
CA GLN A 650 4.11 10.99 19.38
C GLN A 650 4.98 11.47 20.55
N GLU A 651 4.94 10.74 21.67
CA GLU A 651 5.85 10.95 22.80
C GLU A 651 6.68 9.68 23.08
N ASN A 652 8.00 9.84 23.08
CA ASN A 652 9.01 8.77 23.17
C ASN A 652 8.93 7.76 21.99
N GLY A 653 9.85 6.79 22.00
CA GLY A 653 9.91 5.73 21.00
C GLY A 653 10.27 6.24 19.61
N ARG A 654 9.79 5.51 18.59
CA ARG A 654 10.00 5.87 17.19
C ARG A 654 8.68 5.87 16.42
N LEU A 655 8.53 6.80 15.48
CA LEU A 655 7.45 6.84 14.50
C LEU A 655 8.04 6.81 13.08
N THR A 656 7.57 5.90 12.23
CA THR A 656 7.97 5.81 10.82
C THR A 656 6.74 5.91 9.93
N LEU A 657 6.73 6.89 9.03
CA LEU A 657 5.76 7.03 7.95
C LEU A 657 6.44 6.65 6.64
N GLN A 658 5.89 5.68 5.91
CA GLN A 658 6.52 5.16 4.70
C GLN A 658 5.51 4.81 3.61
N GLY A 659 6.01 4.67 2.38
CA GLY A 659 5.27 3.96 1.33
C GLY A 659 5.12 2.47 1.66
N HIS A 660 4.34 1.78 0.84
CA HIS A 660 4.06 0.36 1.03
C HIS A 660 4.63 -0.45 -0.15
N PRO A 661 5.51 -1.43 0.08
CA PRO A 661 5.98 -2.29 -1.00
C PRO A 661 4.80 -3.07 -1.59
N VAL A 662 4.73 -3.19 -2.92
CA VAL A 662 3.65 -3.93 -3.56
C VAL A 662 3.70 -5.40 -3.14
N VAL A 663 2.56 -5.93 -2.68
CA VAL A 663 2.45 -7.32 -2.25
C VAL A 663 2.45 -8.26 -3.46
N HIS A 664 3.33 -9.26 -3.41
CA HIS A 664 3.41 -10.36 -4.38
C HIS A 664 2.99 -11.70 -3.78
N ALA A 665 2.63 -12.64 -4.65
CA ALA A 665 2.49 -14.03 -4.27
C ALA A 665 3.87 -14.60 -3.90
N TYR A 666 3.91 -15.54 -2.97
CA TYR A 666 5.16 -16.16 -2.54
C TYR A 666 4.98 -17.65 -2.28
N ASN A 667 6.10 -18.34 -2.09
CA ASN A 667 6.16 -19.76 -1.82
C ASN A 667 7.30 -20.09 -0.85
N ASP A 668 7.36 -21.32 -0.37
CA ASP A 668 8.46 -21.75 0.50
C ASP A 668 9.82 -21.79 -0.25
N TYR A 669 10.90 -21.80 0.53
CA TYR A 669 12.26 -21.91 0.01
C TYR A 669 12.50 -23.20 -0.80
N ALA A 670 11.79 -24.30 -0.52
CA ALA A 670 12.00 -25.56 -1.22
C ALA A 670 11.53 -25.45 -2.67
N LEU A 671 10.36 -24.84 -2.90
CA LEU A 671 9.82 -24.58 -4.22
C LEU A 671 10.67 -23.56 -4.99
N ALA A 672 11.01 -22.44 -4.35
CA ALA A 672 11.84 -21.41 -4.99
C ALA A 672 13.20 -21.96 -5.44
N ASN A 673 13.86 -22.77 -4.61
CA ASN A 673 15.10 -23.46 -4.96
C ASN A 673 14.92 -24.47 -6.09
N LYS A 674 13.79 -25.18 -6.14
CA LYS A 674 13.48 -26.14 -7.21
C LYS A 674 13.35 -25.44 -8.56
N LEU A 675 12.68 -24.29 -8.62
CA LEU A 675 12.56 -23.48 -9.84
C LEU A 675 13.91 -22.83 -10.22
N THR A 676 14.67 -22.37 -9.23
CA THR A 676 16.03 -21.84 -9.45
C THR A 676 16.95 -22.90 -10.08
N ALA A 677 16.85 -24.16 -9.63
CA ALA A 677 17.65 -25.26 -10.17
C ALA A 677 17.39 -25.57 -11.66
N ILE A 678 16.25 -25.11 -12.19
CA ILE A 678 15.89 -25.24 -13.61
C ILE A 678 15.91 -23.89 -14.35
N GLY A 679 16.53 -22.87 -13.76
CA GLY A 679 16.82 -21.58 -14.39
C GLY A 679 15.76 -20.49 -14.20
N ASP A 680 14.80 -20.67 -13.29
CA ASP A 680 13.80 -19.65 -12.95
C ASP A 680 14.04 -19.09 -11.53
N THR A 681 14.51 -17.85 -11.46
CA THR A 681 14.81 -17.15 -10.19
C THR A 681 13.71 -16.18 -9.76
N SER A 682 12.55 -16.20 -10.43
CA SER A 682 11.50 -15.20 -10.21
C SER A 682 10.67 -15.43 -8.95
N VAL A 683 10.59 -16.68 -8.47
CA VAL A 683 9.69 -17.05 -7.38
C VAL A 683 10.14 -16.47 -6.04
N LEU A 684 9.26 -15.66 -5.46
CA LEU A 684 9.49 -14.98 -4.21
C LEU A 684 9.22 -15.89 -3.01
N THR A 685 9.92 -15.62 -1.90
CA THR A 685 9.80 -16.38 -0.63
C THR A 685 9.16 -15.59 0.51
N GLN A 686 8.78 -14.36 0.21
CA GLN A 686 8.12 -13.42 1.11
C GLN A 686 7.22 -12.50 0.27
N PRO A 687 6.15 -11.93 0.85
CA PRO A 687 5.19 -11.11 0.11
C PRO A 687 5.79 -9.77 -0.36
N THR A 688 6.69 -9.19 0.42
CA THR A 688 7.30 -7.87 0.19
C THR A 688 8.79 -7.91 0.56
N SER A 689 9.61 -7.02 -0.01
CA SER A 689 11.05 -6.96 0.26
C SER A 689 11.62 -5.54 0.12
N PHE A 690 12.71 -5.24 0.81
CA PHE A 690 13.34 -3.92 0.77
C PHE A 690 13.91 -3.54 -0.60
N GLY A 691 14.35 -4.55 -1.37
CA GLY A 691 15.04 -4.36 -2.65
C GLY A 691 14.12 -4.35 -3.86
N GLN A 692 12.80 -4.50 -3.69
CA GLN A 692 11.86 -4.41 -4.80
C GLN A 692 11.71 -2.96 -5.28
N ASP A 693 11.48 -2.80 -6.58
CA ASP A 693 11.38 -1.49 -7.21
C ASP A 693 9.96 -0.91 -7.13
N ASP A 694 8.94 -1.76 -7.04
CA ASP A 694 7.54 -1.36 -7.08
C ASP A 694 6.95 -1.12 -5.69
N TRP A 695 6.72 0.16 -5.40
CA TRP A 695 6.15 0.64 -4.16
C TRP A 695 4.88 1.46 -4.43
N GLU A 696 3.90 1.31 -3.55
CA GLU A 696 2.71 2.15 -3.51
C GLU A 696 3.01 3.44 -2.76
N CYS A 697 2.70 4.57 -3.37
CA CYS A 697 2.85 5.87 -2.73
C CYS A 697 1.76 6.06 -1.67
N ARG A 698 2.16 6.52 -0.48
CA ARG A 698 1.26 6.82 0.65
C ARG A 698 1.28 8.30 0.99
N VAL A 699 0.14 8.81 1.43
CA VAL A 699 -0.05 10.22 1.79
C VAL A 699 -0.53 10.30 3.22
N PHE A 700 0.13 11.16 4.00
CA PHE A 700 -0.17 11.43 5.40
C PHE A 700 -0.45 12.92 5.53
N THR A 701 -1.66 13.27 5.93
CA THR A 701 -2.10 14.65 6.14
C THR A 701 -2.63 14.79 7.56
N PHE A 702 -2.05 15.74 8.29
CA PHE A 702 -2.46 16.13 9.64
C PHE A 702 -2.45 17.66 9.73
N ASP A 703 -3.32 18.25 10.53
CA ASP A 703 -3.19 19.68 10.87
C ASP A 703 -1.82 19.93 11.52
N LYS A 704 -1.45 19.06 12.47
CA LYS A 704 -0.16 19.11 13.16
C LYS A 704 0.39 17.72 13.48
N LEU A 705 1.71 17.57 13.43
CA LEU A 705 2.48 16.44 13.93
C LEU A 705 3.33 16.90 15.12
N GLU A 706 2.94 16.52 16.33
CA GLU A 706 3.64 16.84 17.58
C GLU A 706 4.59 15.69 17.97
N LEU A 707 5.88 16.01 18.13
CA LEU A 707 6.97 15.07 18.37
C LEU A 707 7.72 15.46 19.65
N LYS A 708 7.76 14.57 20.64
CA LYS A 708 8.47 14.81 21.90
C LYS A 708 9.34 13.62 22.28
N ASN A 709 10.63 13.85 22.48
CA ASN A 709 11.61 12.79 22.81
C ASN A 709 11.59 11.59 21.83
N THR A 710 11.26 11.81 20.56
CA THR A 710 11.01 10.73 19.58
C THR A 710 12.04 10.71 18.46
N ASP A 711 12.30 9.53 17.91
CA ASP A 711 12.91 9.35 16.59
C ASP A 711 11.78 9.30 15.55
N PHE A 712 11.78 10.20 14.57
CA PHE A 712 10.79 10.26 13.51
C PHE A 712 11.46 10.07 12.15
N GLY A 713 10.90 9.18 11.32
CA GLY A 713 11.33 8.94 9.95
C GLY A 713 10.18 9.11 8.95
N LEU A 714 10.40 9.91 7.90
CA LEU A 714 9.60 9.90 6.68
C LEU A 714 10.41 9.24 5.57
N SER A 715 10.01 8.05 5.13
CA SER A 715 10.79 7.20 4.23
C SER A 715 10.28 7.25 2.78
N ARG A 716 10.89 6.46 1.88
CA ARG A 716 10.54 6.42 0.44
C ARG A 716 9.04 6.24 0.18
N ASN A 717 8.59 6.72 -0.98
CA ASN A 717 7.22 6.61 -1.48
C ASN A 717 6.17 7.16 -0.50
N ALA A 718 6.52 8.14 0.34
CA ALA A 718 5.61 8.79 1.27
C ALA A 718 5.56 10.31 1.08
N THR A 719 4.36 10.87 1.11
CA THR A 719 4.13 12.32 1.18
C THR A 719 3.53 12.69 2.53
N LEU A 720 4.12 13.68 3.20
CA LEU A 720 3.63 14.22 4.47
C LEU A 720 3.18 15.68 4.28
N ASN A 721 1.93 15.98 4.60
CA ASN A 721 1.36 17.33 4.60
C ASN A 721 0.99 17.72 6.03
N THR A 722 1.80 18.54 6.70
CA THR A 722 1.54 18.92 8.11
C THR A 722 2.41 20.07 8.59
N ILE A 723 2.07 20.62 9.75
CA ILE A 723 3.00 21.41 10.58
C ILE A 723 3.69 20.49 11.58
N ILE A 724 5.02 20.39 11.52
CA ILE A 724 5.80 19.62 12.49
C ILE A 724 6.14 20.52 13.69
N GLU A 725 5.83 20.07 14.90
CA GLU A 725 6.32 20.66 16.15
C GLU A 725 7.14 19.63 16.91
N ALA A 726 8.46 19.84 16.98
CA ALA A 726 9.39 18.86 17.52
C ALA A 726 10.23 19.40 18.70
N ASP A 727 10.15 18.72 19.85
CA ASP A 727 10.92 18.99 21.05
C ASP A 727 11.80 17.80 21.43
N ASN A 728 13.10 18.04 21.65
CA ASN A 728 14.10 17.04 22.00
C ASN A 728 14.04 15.76 21.13
N SER A 729 13.76 15.92 19.83
CA SER A 729 13.46 14.82 18.91
C SER A 729 14.46 14.76 17.74
N VAL A 730 14.54 13.61 17.07
CA VAL A 730 15.27 13.46 15.81
C VAL A 730 14.24 13.29 14.69
N VAL A 731 14.25 14.18 13.70
CA VAL A 731 13.33 14.17 12.55
C VAL A 731 14.16 13.90 11.30
N THR A 732 13.92 12.79 10.62
CA THR A 732 14.64 12.39 9.41
C THR A 732 13.69 12.33 8.22
N LEU A 733 13.87 13.24 7.27
CA LEU A 733 13.12 13.30 6.01
C LEU A 733 13.93 12.65 4.90
N GLY A 734 13.37 11.62 4.27
CA GLY A 734 14.09 10.70 3.40
C GLY A 734 14.92 9.70 4.19
N ASP A 735 14.32 9.17 5.27
CA ASP A 735 14.90 8.08 6.06
C ASP A 735 14.97 6.81 5.20
N ASN A 736 16.11 6.11 5.26
CA ASN A 736 16.29 4.87 4.52
C ASN A 736 15.99 3.63 5.35
N ARG A 737 15.76 3.80 6.66
CA ARG A 737 15.22 2.79 7.55
C ARG A 737 13.74 2.64 7.22
N VAL A 738 13.38 1.47 6.72
CA VAL A 738 12.00 1.11 6.35
C VAL A 738 11.67 -0.24 6.96
N PHE A 739 10.39 -0.55 6.99
CA PHE A 739 9.88 -1.78 7.54
C PHE A 739 9.05 -2.53 6.51
N ILE A 740 9.03 -3.85 6.62
CA ILE A 740 8.13 -4.73 5.89
C ILE A 740 7.41 -5.65 6.88
N ASP A 741 6.22 -6.10 6.50
CA ASP A 741 5.56 -7.23 7.13
C ASP A 741 5.86 -8.52 6.36
N LYS A 742 6.42 -9.52 7.04
CA LYS A 742 6.65 -10.85 6.44
C LYS A 742 5.37 -11.64 6.20
N LYS A 743 4.24 -11.20 6.76
CA LYS A 743 2.90 -11.79 6.61
C LYS A 743 1.95 -10.92 5.80
N ASP A 744 2.48 -9.90 5.13
CA ASP A 744 1.67 -8.93 4.39
C ASP A 744 0.71 -9.60 3.39
N GLY A 745 -0.57 -9.25 3.48
CA GLY A 745 -1.66 -9.83 2.73
C GLY A 745 -2.04 -11.27 3.14
N ASP A 746 -1.65 -11.71 4.34
CA ASP A 746 -2.06 -12.99 4.96
C ASP A 746 -2.84 -12.79 6.27
N GLY A 747 -3.75 -11.80 6.28
CA GLY A 747 -4.64 -11.51 7.39
C GLY A 747 -4.07 -10.47 8.36
N THR A 748 -4.62 -10.44 9.57
CA THR A 748 -4.37 -9.38 10.57
C THR A 748 -3.05 -9.53 11.33
N ALA A 749 -2.43 -10.70 11.31
CA ALA A 749 -1.20 -10.96 12.05
C ALA A 749 0.03 -10.52 11.24
N PHE A 750 0.84 -9.63 11.81
CA PHE A 750 2.07 -9.15 11.19
C PHE A 750 3.35 -9.69 11.88
N VAL A 751 4.47 -9.68 11.14
CA VAL A 751 5.83 -9.89 11.63
C VAL A 751 6.72 -8.80 11.03
N LEU A 752 6.96 -7.77 11.83
CA LEU A 752 7.70 -6.58 11.41
C LEU A 752 9.21 -6.87 11.28
N GLU A 753 9.80 -6.43 10.17
CA GLU A 753 11.26 -6.45 9.97
C GLU A 753 11.75 -5.07 9.54
N GLU A 754 12.76 -4.53 10.24
CA GLU A 754 13.47 -3.32 9.83
C GLU A 754 14.56 -3.66 8.80
N GLY A 755 14.67 -2.84 7.76
CA GLY A 755 15.72 -2.93 6.76
C GLY A 755 16.06 -1.57 6.17
N LYS A 756 16.80 -1.60 5.05
CA LYS A 756 17.22 -0.39 4.34
C LYS A 756 16.72 -0.39 2.91
N SER A 757 16.09 0.70 2.50
CA SER A 757 15.65 0.92 1.12
C SER A 757 15.73 2.41 0.78
N ASP A 758 16.56 2.74 -0.21
CA ASP A 758 16.73 4.10 -0.70
C ASP A 758 15.84 4.34 -1.93
N ALA A 759 15.17 5.50 -2.00
CA ALA A 759 14.53 5.96 -3.22
C ALA A 759 15.58 6.30 -4.29
N VAL A 760 15.65 5.51 -5.36
CA VAL A 760 16.60 5.71 -6.47
C VAL A 760 16.03 6.69 -7.49
N TRP A 761 14.73 6.58 -7.79
CA TRP A 761 14.03 7.45 -8.74
C TRP A 761 13.46 8.68 -8.04
N GLU A 762 13.39 9.82 -8.74
CA GLU A 762 12.82 11.06 -8.18
C GLU A 762 11.35 10.87 -7.74
N GLY A 763 10.57 10.04 -8.44
CA GLY A 763 9.18 9.74 -8.09
C GLY A 763 9.00 8.90 -6.82
N ASP A 764 10.06 8.22 -6.36
CA ASP A 764 10.02 7.40 -5.13
C ASP A 764 10.48 8.17 -3.89
N ARG A 765 10.94 9.41 -4.05
CA ARG A 765 11.44 10.20 -2.91
C ARG A 765 10.31 10.57 -1.99
N SER A 766 10.64 10.69 -0.71
CA SER A 766 9.70 11.28 0.23
C SER A 766 9.49 12.77 -0.09
N ILE A 767 8.28 13.24 0.17
CA ILE A 767 7.90 14.65 0.01
C ILE A 767 7.33 15.13 1.34
N PHE A 768 7.85 16.25 1.85
CA PHE A 768 7.26 16.95 2.99
C PHE A 768 6.76 18.33 2.55
N ASN A 769 5.49 18.62 2.82
CA ASN A 769 4.84 19.88 2.55
C ASN A 769 4.33 20.48 3.86
N GLY A 770 4.82 21.67 4.21
CA GLY A 770 4.40 22.40 5.40
C GLY A 770 5.56 22.96 6.22
N SER A 771 5.26 23.47 7.41
CA SER A 771 6.23 24.19 8.23
C SER A 771 6.79 23.29 9.34
N ALA A 772 8.00 23.55 9.81
CA ALA A 772 8.60 22.83 10.94
C ALA A 772 9.10 23.78 12.04
N THR A 773 8.68 23.55 13.28
CA THR A 773 9.16 24.26 14.48
C THR A 773 9.96 23.32 15.35
N LEU A 774 11.21 23.67 15.64
CA LEU A 774 12.17 22.84 16.36
C LEU A 774 12.57 23.51 17.68
N THR A 775 12.46 22.80 18.80
CA THR A 775 12.85 23.27 20.14
C THR A 775 13.75 22.26 20.88
N GLY A 776 14.32 22.66 22.01
CA GLY A 776 15.21 21.80 22.79
C GLY A 776 16.47 21.40 22.02
N ASN A 777 16.83 20.12 22.06
CA ASN A 777 17.97 19.56 21.32
C ASN A 777 17.55 18.89 20.00
N THR A 778 16.45 19.34 19.38
CA THR A 778 15.90 18.71 18.18
C THR A 778 16.86 18.78 16.99
N GLN A 779 16.97 17.67 16.25
CA GLN A 779 17.73 17.55 15.02
C GLN A 779 16.79 17.25 13.85
N LEU A 780 16.87 18.04 12.76
CA LEU A 780 16.15 17.79 11.52
C LEU A 780 17.13 17.46 10.40
N ASN A 781 17.05 16.25 9.86
CA ASN A 781 17.91 15.73 8.81
C ASN A 781 17.13 15.58 7.49
N ILE A 782 17.49 16.37 6.48
CA ILE A 782 16.91 16.30 5.13
C ILE A 782 17.89 15.52 4.26
N ILE A 783 17.61 14.24 4.03
CA ILE A 783 18.52 13.29 3.40
C ILE A 783 18.16 13.07 1.93
N ASN A 784 17.17 12.24 1.64
CA ASN A 784 16.73 11.90 0.28
C ASN A 784 15.24 12.25 0.12
N SER A 785 14.95 13.54 0.33
CA SER A 785 13.59 14.07 0.42
C SER A 785 13.49 15.41 -0.29
N VAL A 786 12.27 15.75 -0.70
CA VAL A 786 11.88 17.09 -1.16
C VAL A 786 11.07 17.76 -0.06
N VAL A 787 11.59 18.85 0.49
CA VAL A 787 10.91 19.66 1.50
C VAL A 787 10.38 20.93 0.85
N ASN A 788 9.08 21.18 0.98
CA ASN A 788 8.40 22.39 0.54
C ASN A 788 7.82 23.10 1.76
N GLY A 789 8.49 24.16 2.23
CA GLY A 789 8.03 24.90 3.42
C GLY A 789 9.13 25.61 4.20
N ASP A 790 8.74 26.29 5.28
CA ASP A 790 9.62 27.03 6.18
C ASP A 790 10.02 26.25 7.44
N ILE A 791 11.19 26.59 7.99
CA ILE A 791 11.74 25.95 9.19
C ILE A 791 12.13 27.02 10.23
N THR A 792 11.61 26.88 11.44
CA THR A 792 11.91 27.71 12.61
C THR A 792 12.58 26.85 13.69
N GLY A 793 13.91 26.98 13.85
CA GLY A 793 14.69 26.32 14.89
C GLY A 793 15.16 27.29 15.98
N TYR A 794 14.84 26.97 17.24
CA TYR A 794 15.27 27.70 18.42
C TYR A 794 16.68 27.26 18.89
N SER A 795 17.21 27.95 19.91
CA SER A 795 18.54 27.67 20.46
C SER A 795 18.70 26.20 20.89
N GLY A 796 19.80 25.57 20.50
CA GLY A 796 20.10 24.15 20.74
C GLY A 796 19.75 23.23 19.56
N THR A 797 18.97 23.70 18.59
CA THR A 797 18.52 22.88 17.47
C THR A 797 19.49 22.86 16.29
N GLN A 798 19.41 21.79 15.50
CA GLN A 798 20.25 21.59 14.32
C GLN A 798 19.43 21.14 13.12
N VAL A 799 19.64 21.78 11.97
CA VAL A 799 19.13 21.35 10.66
C VAL A 799 20.30 20.90 9.79
N GLN A 800 20.19 19.73 9.16
CA GLN A 800 21.17 19.19 8.23
C GLN A 800 20.55 18.95 6.86
N LEU A 801 21.16 19.48 5.80
CA LEU A 801 20.78 19.23 4.42
C LEU A 801 21.86 18.40 3.70
N SER A 802 21.50 17.20 3.28
CA SER A 802 22.41 16.27 2.59
C SER A 802 22.47 16.56 1.08
N ARG A 803 23.45 15.95 0.40
CA ARG A 803 23.63 16.08 -1.07
C ARG A 803 22.40 15.71 -1.89
N SER A 804 21.66 14.69 -1.47
CA SER A 804 20.44 14.26 -2.17
C SER A 804 19.20 15.02 -1.72
N GLY A 805 19.31 15.84 -0.67
CA GLY A 805 18.21 16.57 -0.07
C GLY A 805 17.91 17.83 -0.86
N ARG A 806 16.63 18.15 -0.99
CA ARG A 806 16.13 19.37 -1.62
C ARG A 806 15.24 20.10 -0.63
N TRP A 807 15.53 21.37 -0.40
CA TRP A 807 14.68 22.24 0.41
C TRP A 807 14.22 23.44 -0.42
N ASN A 808 12.93 23.48 -0.74
CA ASN A 808 12.25 24.59 -1.37
C ASN A 808 11.59 25.43 -0.26
N MET A 809 12.22 26.54 0.08
CA MET A 809 11.79 27.44 1.13
C MET A 809 10.75 28.41 0.58
N ASP A 810 9.52 28.37 1.08
CA ASP A 810 8.40 29.19 0.60
C ASP A 810 8.21 30.50 1.41
N LYS A 811 8.56 30.50 2.69
CA LYS A 811 8.57 31.66 3.60
C LYS A 811 9.92 31.83 4.30
N SER A 812 10.10 32.97 4.97
CA SER A 812 11.35 33.22 5.73
C SER A 812 11.54 32.18 6.84
N SER A 813 12.78 31.73 7.02
CA SER A 813 13.17 30.69 7.97
C SER A 813 14.26 31.17 8.92
N THR A 814 14.23 30.70 10.17
CA THR A 814 15.23 31.04 11.20
C THR A 814 15.78 29.80 11.85
N LEU A 815 17.10 29.61 11.87
CA LEU A 815 17.76 28.40 12.36
C LEU A 815 18.82 28.74 13.41
N ASP A 816 19.03 27.87 14.39
CA ASP A 816 20.17 27.98 15.27
C ASP A 816 21.44 27.44 14.60
N THR A 817 21.53 26.12 14.38
CA THR A 817 22.62 25.51 13.62
C THR A 817 22.14 24.96 12.27
N PHE A 818 22.76 25.37 11.17
CA PHE A 818 22.54 24.78 9.84
C PHE A 818 23.81 24.11 9.32
N ARG A 819 23.70 22.84 8.90
CA ARG A 819 24.79 22.08 8.29
C ARG A 819 24.44 21.64 6.88
N SER A 820 25.39 21.73 5.96
CA SER A 820 25.21 21.20 4.59
C SER A 820 26.49 20.59 4.04
N GLN A 821 26.34 19.48 3.32
CA GLN A 821 27.39 18.80 2.59
C GLN A 821 26.87 18.48 1.18
N GLY A 822 26.92 19.47 0.28
CA GLY A 822 26.47 19.34 -1.11
C GLY A 822 24.96 19.51 -1.34
N GLY A 823 24.20 20.01 -0.36
CA GLY A 823 22.74 20.11 -0.43
C GLY A 823 22.21 21.16 -1.41
N ASN A 824 20.92 21.06 -1.76
CA ASN A 824 20.22 22.02 -2.63
C ASN A 824 19.12 22.76 -1.86
N LEU A 825 19.29 24.08 -1.74
CA LEU A 825 18.32 25.00 -1.16
C LEU A 825 17.79 25.92 -2.25
N SER A 826 16.47 25.98 -2.45
CA SER A 826 15.83 26.93 -3.35
C SER A 826 14.95 27.87 -2.56
N LEU A 827 15.18 29.18 -2.70
CA LEU A 827 14.26 30.22 -2.24
C LEU A 827 13.35 30.68 -3.40
N VAL A 828 13.58 30.16 -4.60
CA VAL A 828 12.74 30.39 -5.77
C VAL A 828 11.58 29.40 -5.76
N THR A 829 10.37 29.94 -5.68
CA THR A 829 9.10 29.20 -5.75
C THR A 829 8.25 29.73 -6.90
N PRO A 830 7.24 28.99 -7.41
CA PRO A 830 6.36 29.46 -8.49
C PRO A 830 5.73 30.84 -8.22
N ASP A 831 5.27 31.07 -6.98
CA ASP A 831 4.74 32.35 -6.51
C ASP A 831 5.80 33.09 -5.67
N TRP A 832 6.95 33.37 -6.27
CA TRP A 832 8.09 33.93 -5.57
C TRP A 832 7.79 35.32 -4.98
N SER A 833 8.19 35.51 -3.73
CA SER A 833 8.29 36.79 -3.04
C SER A 833 9.57 36.81 -2.20
N PRO A 834 10.21 37.98 -2.00
CA PRO A 834 11.45 38.10 -1.25
C PRO A 834 11.36 37.53 0.16
N LYS A 835 12.32 36.68 0.54
CA LYS A 835 12.36 36.02 1.85
C LYS A 835 13.78 35.81 2.37
N ASN A 836 13.89 35.64 3.68
CA ASN A 836 15.17 35.55 4.38
C ASN A 836 15.37 34.18 5.03
N LEU A 837 16.57 33.63 4.87
CA LEU A 837 17.09 32.56 5.72
C LEU A 837 18.04 33.17 6.74
N THR A 838 17.69 33.14 8.03
CA THR A 838 18.56 33.62 9.13
C THR A 838 19.12 32.43 9.90
N VAL A 839 20.44 32.37 10.10
CA VAL A 839 21.11 31.26 10.79
C VAL A 839 22.08 31.80 11.84
N ASN A 840 22.07 31.28 13.08
CA ASN A 840 23.10 31.65 14.05
C ASN A 840 24.48 31.10 13.64
N THR A 841 24.58 29.79 13.47
CA THR A 841 25.81 29.09 13.07
C THR A 841 25.59 28.27 11.80
N MET A 842 26.34 28.56 10.74
CA MET A 842 26.29 27.82 9.48
C MET A 842 27.60 27.06 9.23
N ASP A 843 27.52 25.74 9.08
CA ASP A 843 28.63 24.86 8.68
C ASP A 843 28.31 24.18 7.35
N ALA A 844 28.66 24.83 6.23
CA ALA A 844 28.22 24.44 4.89
C ALA A 844 29.39 24.27 3.94
N ASN A 845 29.41 23.13 3.24
CA ASN A 845 30.34 22.85 2.16
C ASN A 845 29.58 22.47 0.90
N SER A 846 29.94 23.10 -0.22
CA SER A 846 29.34 22.81 -1.53
C SER A 846 27.81 22.95 -1.57
N LEU A 847 27.22 23.78 -0.70
CA LEU A 847 25.79 24.08 -0.71
C LEU A 847 25.44 24.89 -1.97
N HIS A 848 24.37 24.49 -2.65
CA HIS A 848 23.82 25.25 -3.77
C HIS A 848 22.54 25.98 -3.32
N ILE A 849 22.50 27.30 -3.48
CA ILE A 849 21.39 28.16 -3.06
C ILE A 849 20.83 28.91 -4.26
N SER A 850 19.63 28.58 -4.71
CA SER A 850 18.92 29.34 -5.75
C SER A 850 18.15 30.49 -5.11
N LEU A 851 18.38 31.71 -5.59
CA LEU A 851 17.82 32.96 -5.07
C LEU A 851 17.01 33.70 -6.15
N GLY A 852 15.85 34.20 -5.78
CA GLY A 852 15.06 35.12 -6.58
C GLY A 852 15.39 36.57 -6.24
N VAL A 853 15.29 37.44 -7.24
CA VAL A 853 15.47 38.88 -7.11
C VAL A 853 14.43 39.59 -7.99
N SER A 854 13.81 40.65 -7.46
CA SER A 854 13.07 41.64 -8.23
C SER A 854 13.98 42.83 -8.47
N ILE A 855 14.47 42.96 -9.70
CA ILE A 855 15.33 44.08 -10.09
C ILE A 855 14.53 45.41 -10.02
N ALA A 856 13.25 45.37 -10.39
CA ALA A 856 12.37 46.54 -10.38
C ALA A 856 12.20 47.13 -8.97
N ASP A 857 12.03 46.28 -7.97
CA ASP A 857 11.81 46.68 -6.58
C ASP A 857 13.11 46.81 -5.78
N SER A 858 14.25 46.40 -6.36
CA SER A 858 15.54 46.29 -5.67
C SER A 858 15.43 45.46 -4.37
N THR A 859 14.64 44.39 -4.43
CA THR A 859 14.44 43.42 -3.34
C THR A 859 14.78 42.03 -3.83
N GLY A 860 15.22 41.15 -2.94
CA GLY A 860 15.47 39.76 -3.29
C GLY A 860 15.59 38.90 -2.05
N ASP A 861 15.83 37.63 -2.31
CA ASP A 861 16.10 36.67 -1.25
C ASP A 861 17.43 36.94 -0.57
N ARG A 862 17.54 36.57 0.70
CA ARG A 862 18.72 36.83 1.51
C ARG A 862 19.07 35.71 2.47
N VAL A 863 20.38 35.46 2.63
CA VAL A 863 20.93 34.53 3.63
C VAL A 863 21.76 35.30 4.67
N ASP A 864 21.35 35.31 5.93
CA ASP A 864 22.02 36.02 7.02
C ASP A 864 22.60 35.05 8.06
N ILE A 865 23.92 35.07 8.23
CA ILE A 865 24.65 34.31 9.25
C ILE A 865 25.02 35.26 10.40
N LEU A 866 24.56 34.97 11.61
CA LEU A 866 24.63 35.91 12.74
C LEU A 866 25.88 35.76 13.61
N GLN A 867 26.33 34.53 13.88
CA GLN A 867 27.41 34.26 14.85
C GLN A 867 28.65 33.64 14.23
N LYS A 868 28.50 32.61 13.38
CA LYS A 868 29.64 31.86 12.84
C LYS A 868 29.36 31.19 11.51
N ALA A 869 30.30 31.31 10.57
CA ALA A 869 30.29 30.61 9.29
C ALA A 869 31.55 29.72 9.15
N THR A 870 31.38 28.42 8.89
CA THR A 870 32.47 27.46 8.61
C THR A 870 32.17 26.60 7.39
N GLY A 871 33.23 26.04 6.77
CA GLY A 871 33.16 25.37 5.47
C GLY A 871 33.55 26.28 4.29
N GLY A 872 33.02 26.03 3.10
CA GLY A 872 33.26 26.86 1.91
C GLY A 872 32.78 26.21 0.60
N HIS A 873 33.05 26.90 -0.52
CA HIS A 873 32.60 26.50 -1.87
C HIS A 873 31.06 26.46 -2.02
N ASN A 874 30.35 27.33 -1.29
CA ASN A 874 28.91 27.44 -1.39
C ASN A 874 28.55 28.38 -2.55
N ILE A 875 27.50 28.07 -3.31
CA ILE A 875 27.14 28.77 -4.54
C ILE A 875 25.82 29.50 -4.34
N LEU A 876 25.80 30.80 -4.66
CA LEU A 876 24.61 31.62 -4.81
C LEU A 876 24.23 31.66 -6.30
N ASP A 877 23.10 31.05 -6.64
CA ASP A 877 22.60 30.92 -7.99
C ASP A 877 21.45 31.91 -8.26
N LEU A 878 21.67 32.77 -9.25
CA LEU A 878 20.77 33.84 -9.70
C LEU A 878 20.29 33.60 -11.14
N THR A 879 20.42 32.39 -11.66
CA THR A 879 20.11 32.07 -13.07
C THR A 879 18.67 32.39 -13.47
N THR A 880 17.74 32.50 -12.52
CA THR A 880 16.36 32.97 -12.74
C THR A 880 16.26 34.42 -13.22
N LEU A 881 17.30 35.22 -13.02
CA LEU A 881 17.42 36.59 -13.52
C LEU A 881 17.94 36.68 -14.95
N PHE A 882 18.37 35.56 -15.52
CA PHE A 882 18.93 35.55 -16.86
C PHE A 882 17.88 35.97 -17.91
N ASP A 883 18.27 36.80 -18.88
CA ASP A 883 17.42 37.49 -19.86
C ASP A 883 16.51 38.63 -19.33
N GLN A 884 16.58 39.00 -18.04
CA GLN A 884 15.89 40.20 -17.54
C GLN A 884 16.68 41.47 -17.88
N SER A 885 15.99 42.47 -18.46
CA SER A 885 16.59 43.72 -18.96
C SER A 885 16.07 44.95 -18.18
N VAL A 886 16.41 45.02 -16.89
CA VAL A 886 16.01 46.11 -15.98
C VAL A 886 17.23 46.62 -15.17
N LEU A 887 17.22 47.89 -14.76
CA LEU A 887 18.27 48.52 -13.96
C LEU A 887 18.08 48.27 -12.45
N LEU A 888 19.10 47.72 -11.79
CA LEU A 888 19.21 47.63 -10.34
C LEU A 888 19.69 48.98 -9.78
N LYS A 889 18.84 49.62 -8.97
CA LYS A 889 19.06 50.99 -8.44
C LYS A 889 20.15 51.08 -7.39
N ASN A 890 20.22 50.09 -6.51
CA ASN A 890 21.16 50.04 -5.38
C ASN A 890 21.80 48.66 -5.29
N ASP A 891 23.00 48.57 -4.70
CA ASP A 891 23.63 47.28 -4.42
C ASP A 891 22.71 46.42 -3.54
N LEU A 892 22.45 45.19 -3.98
CA LEU A 892 21.53 44.27 -3.30
C LEU A 892 22.32 43.19 -2.56
N THR A 893 22.21 43.16 -1.22
CA THR A 893 22.85 42.12 -0.40
C THR A 893 22.07 40.82 -0.47
N LEU A 894 22.74 39.77 -0.95
CA LEU A 894 22.18 38.41 -1.10
C LEU A 894 22.63 37.48 0.01
N ALA A 895 23.81 37.71 0.59
CA ALA A 895 24.25 37.03 1.80
C ALA A 895 25.06 37.94 2.73
N SER A 896 24.97 37.71 4.05
CA SER A 896 25.83 38.34 5.04
C SER A 896 26.36 37.35 6.09
N ALA A 897 27.58 37.57 6.57
CA ALA A 897 28.22 36.78 7.63
C ALA A 897 29.08 37.67 8.54
N PRO A 898 29.48 37.22 9.75
CA PRO A 898 30.33 38.01 10.65
C PRO A 898 31.71 38.29 10.04
N ALA A 899 32.31 39.42 10.41
CA ALA A 899 33.69 39.76 10.03
C ALA A 899 34.67 38.62 10.38
N GLY A 900 35.64 38.38 9.49
CA GLY A 900 36.57 37.25 9.57
C GLY A 900 36.13 35.99 8.83
N THR A 901 34.91 35.97 8.26
CA THR A 901 34.48 34.94 7.31
C THR A 901 35.26 35.07 5.99
N SER A 902 35.70 33.96 5.39
CA SER A 902 36.42 34.01 4.11
C SER A 902 35.55 34.63 3.01
N HIS A 903 36.11 35.53 2.19
CA HIS A 903 35.39 36.13 1.05
C HIS A 903 34.99 35.08 -0.01
N SER A 904 35.71 33.95 -0.05
CA SER A 904 35.40 32.79 -0.90
C SER A 904 34.39 31.81 -0.30
N TYR A 905 33.79 32.15 0.86
CA TYR A 905 32.81 31.28 1.49
C TYR A 905 31.60 31.03 0.57
N PHE A 906 31.07 32.12 -0.02
CA PHE A 906 30.15 32.08 -1.14
C PHE A 906 30.84 32.49 -2.44
N SER A 907 30.45 31.85 -3.54
CA SER A 907 30.67 32.29 -4.91
C SER A 907 29.33 32.41 -5.64
N PHE A 908 29.32 33.08 -6.79
CA PHE A 908 28.12 33.23 -7.61
C PHE A 908 28.12 32.26 -8.79
N ALA A 909 26.97 31.65 -9.09
CA ALA A 909 26.82 30.74 -10.21
C ALA A 909 27.05 31.48 -11.54
N SER A 910 27.63 30.76 -12.50
CA SER A 910 27.78 31.23 -13.88
C SER A 910 26.92 30.39 -14.81
N LEU A 911 26.24 31.02 -15.77
CA LEU A 911 25.40 30.31 -16.74
C LEU A 911 26.15 30.14 -18.07
N ASN A 912 26.06 28.96 -18.68
CA ASN A 912 26.60 28.75 -20.03
C ASN A 912 25.46 28.80 -21.06
N ARG A 913 25.55 29.71 -22.05
CA ARG A 913 24.66 29.74 -23.23
C ARG A 913 25.52 29.79 -24.50
N GLY A 914 25.49 28.72 -25.28
CA GLY A 914 26.39 28.55 -26.43
C GLY A 914 27.87 28.53 -25.99
N PHE A 915 28.70 29.29 -26.70
CA PHE A 915 30.11 29.51 -26.36
C PHE A 915 30.35 30.67 -25.40
N THR A 916 29.33 31.17 -24.71
CA THR A 916 29.46 32.31 -23.79
C THR A 916 29.13 31.86 -22.35
N VAL A 917 29.99 32.24 -21.41
CA VAL A 917 29.77 32.14 -19.96
C VAL A 917 29.23 33.49 -19.49
N TYR A 918 28.07 33.48 -18.87
CA TYR A 918 27.43 34.65 -18.30
C TYR A 918 27.63 34.65 -16.78
N THR A 919 28.22 35.72 -16.27
CA THR A 919 28.49 35.91 -14.85
C THR A 919 27.72 37.13 -14.32
N PRO A 920 27.06 37.04 -13.16
CA PRO A 920 26.39 38.20 -12.57
C PRO A 920 27.43 39.22 -12.08
N ASP A 921 27.18 40.51 -12.29
CA ASP A 921 28.06 41.56 -11.78
C ASP A 921 27.91 41.71 -10.26
N THR A 922 28.91 41.25 -9.53
CA THR A 922 28.84 41.04 -8.08
C THR A 922 30.05 41.64 -7.36
N GLN A 923 29.91 41.87 -6.05
CA GLN A 923 30.98 42.31 -5.15
C GLN A 923 30.91 41.61 -3.81
N VAL A 924 32.06 41.52 -3.15
CA VAL A 924 32.19 41.11 -1.76
C VAL A 924 32.83 42.26 -0.99
N GLN A 925 32.17 42.77 0.04
CA GLN A 925 32.66 43.90 0.84
C GLN A 925 32.56 43.61 2.33
N GLU A 926 33.51 44.13 3.11
CA GLU A 926 33.39 44.16 4.56
C GLU A 926 32.87 45.52 5.02
N LYS A 927 31.71 45.52 5.69
CA LYS A 927 31.04 46.73 6.18
C LYS A 927 30.27 46.41 7.46
N ASP A 928 30.29 47.35 8.41
CA ASP A 928 29.54 47.26 9.67
C ASP A 928 29.76 45.95 10.45
N GLY A 929 31.00 45.45 10.46
CA GLY A 929 31.38 44.21 11.16
C GLY A 929 30.88 42.92 10.46
N LYS A 930 30.48 43.01 9.19
CA LYS A 930 30.02 41.87 8.38
C LYS A 930 30.75 41.79 7.04
N VAL A 931 30.87 40.57 6.51
CA VAL A 931 31.18 40.30 5.10
C VAL A 931 29.85 40.23 4.34
N LEU A 932 29.71 41.01 3.27
CA LEU A 932 28.50 41.14 2.45
C LEU A 932 28.79 40.64 1.03
N TRP A 933 27.99 39.70 0.54
CA TRP A 933 27.97 39.27 -0.87
C TRP A 933 26.80 39.96 -1.56
N GLN A 934 27.09 40.76 -2.58
CA GLN A 934 26.11 41.66 -3.18
C GLN A 934 26.09 41.58 -4.71
N LEU A 935 24.90 41.77 -5.27
CA LEU A 935 24.72 42.11 -6.68
C LEU A 935 24.94 43.62 -6.85
N LYS A 936 25.83 44.03 -7.76
CA LYS A 936 26.16 45.45 -7.95
C LYS A 936 25.04 46.20 -8.65
N SER A 937 24.81 47.42 -8.21
CA SER A 937 24.02 48.39 -8.96
C SER A 937 24.65 48.64 -10.34
N ASN A 938 23.81 48.64 -11.36
CA ASN A 938 24.16 49.01 -12.74
C ASN A 938 23.56 50.37 -13.12
N THR A 939 23.10 51.14 -12.13
CA THR A 939 22.58 52.50 -12.32
C THR A 939 23.75 53.50 -12.36
N PRO A 940 23.87 54.34 -13.40
CA PRO A 940 24.91 55.37 -13.45
C PRO A 940 24.79 56.33 -12.25
N PRO A 941 25.90 56.66 -11.56
CA PRO A 941 25.85 57.61 -10.45
C PRO A 941 25.40 58.99 -10.95
N GLY A 942 24.18 59.42 -10.61
CA GLY A 942 23.72 60.79 -10.92
C GLY A 942 22.22 61.10 -10.96
N ILE A 943 21.30 60.14 -10.90
CA ILE A 943 19.85 60.45 -10.92
C ILE A 943 19.26 60.34 -9.51
N GLY A 944 19.59 61.31 -8.66
CA GLY A 944 18.89 61.60 -7.41
C GLY A 944 17.97 62.80 -7.61
N GLU A 945 16.74 62.71 -7.09
CA GLU A 945 15.75 63.79 -7.08
C GLU A 945 16.34 65.11 -6.54
N ASN A 946 16.31 66.18 -7.35
CA ASN A 946 16.62 67.54 -6.88
C ASN A 946 15.34 68.39 -6.89
N ASN A 947 14.78 68.57 -5.69
CA ASN A 947 13.90 69.70 -5.37
C ASN A 947 14.77 70.93 -5.10
N GLY A 948 14.53 72.05 -5.80
CA GLY A 948 14.91 73.40 -5.31
C GLY A 948 15.85 74.25 -6.16
N ASN A 949 15.25 74.97 -7.13
CA ASN A 949 15.44 76.37 -7.53
C ASN A 949 16.83 77.03 -7.81
N ASN A 950 16.81 77.78 -8.93
CA ASN A 950 17.62 78.93 -9.39
C ASN A 950 18.97 78.75 -10.11
N GLY A 951 18.96 79.08 -11.41
CA GLY A 951 19.85 80.14 -11.95
C GLY A 951 20.81 79.82 -13.09
N ASN A 952 20.39 80.16 -14.31
CA ASN A 952 21.19 80.71 -15.43
C ASN A 952 21.84 79.81 -16.52
N ASN A 953 21.33 80.03 -17.74
CA ASN A 953 21.73 79.71 -19.11
C ASN A 953 23.10 79.08 -19.43
N GLY A 954 23.04 77.93 -20.11
CA GLY A 954 24.07 77.40 -21.00
C GLY A 954 23.47 76.37 -21.95
N ASN A 955 23.41 76.72 -23.24
CA ASN A 955 22.85 75.92 -24.32
C ASN A 955 23.66 74.61 -24.51
N VAL A 956 23.12 73.46 -24.11
CA VAL A 956 23.67 72.14 -24.45
C VAL A 956 22.52 71.25 -24.91
N THR A 957 22.70 70.71 -26.11
CA THR A 957 21.88 69.70 -26.79
C THR A 957 21.42 68.58 -25.86
N VAL A 958 20.11 68.37 -25.80
CA VAL A 958 19.46 67.16 -25.28
C VAL A 958 19.68 66.02 -26.28
N PRO A 959 20.26 64.87 -25.89
CA PRO A 959 19.95 63.61 -26.53
C PRO A 959 18.76 63.00 -25.77
N ASP A 960 17.60 62.99 -26.42
CA ASP A 960 16.49 62.09 -26.11
C ASP A 960 16.96 60.66 -26.38
N THR A 961 17.06 59.85 -25.32
CA THR A 961 16.70 58.42 -25.17
C THR A 961 17.64 57.76 -24.14
N PRO A 962 17.13 57.12 -23.06
CA PRO A 962 17.94 56.27 -22.21
C PRO A 962 18.47 55.12 -23.06
N GLY A 963 19.79 55.00 -23.19
CA GLY A 963 20.40 53.78 -23.71
C GLY A 963 20.02 52.58 -22.82
N PRO A 964 19.92 51.35 -23.38
CA PRO A 964 19.64 50.17 -22.58
C PRO A 964 20.71 50.06 -21.48
N GLY A 965 20.27 49.96 -20.22
CA GLY A 965 21.17 49.71 -19.10
C GLY A 965 22.02 48.46 -19.34
N GLU A 966 23.27 48.46 -18.86
CA GLU A 966 24.11 47.26 -18.98
C GLU A 966 23.41 46.05 -18.33
N PRO A 967 23.42 44.88 -18.99
CA PRO A 967 22.78 43.68 -18.44
C PRO A 967 23.43 43.25 -17.13
N VAL A 968 22.61 42.74 -16.21
CA VAL A 968 23.04 42.23 -14.89
C VAL A 968 24.04 41.07 -15.01
N PHE A 969 24.01 40.37 -16.14
CA PHE A 969 24.98 39.34 -16.51
C PHE A 969 25.93 39.83 -17.59
N LYS A 970 27.23 39.65 -17.35
CA LYS A 970 28.31 39.90 -18.31
C LYS A 970 28.68 38.61 -19.00
N GLY A 971 28.57 38.59 -20.33
CA GLY A 971 28.95 37.46 -21.17
C GLY A 971 30.43 37.54 -21.55
N GLU A 972 31.17 36.45 -21.33
CA GLU A 972 32.53 36.25 -21.81
C GLU A 972 32.64 34.94 -22.60
N ASP A 973 33.58 34.86 -23.53
CA ASP A 973 33.81 33.63 -24.28
C ASP A 973 34.18 32.46 -23.36
N ASN A 974 33.50 31.33 -23.50
CA ASN A 974 33.79 30.06 -22.85
C ASN A 974 35.04 29.44 -23.47
N THR A 975 36.18 30.01 -23.14
CA THR A 975 37.49 29.64 -23.68
C THR A 975 37.81 28.16 -23.48
N SER A 976 37.33 27.52 -22.41
CA SER A 976 37.50 26.07 -22.20
C SER A 976 36.68 25.24 -23.18
N LEU A 977 35.41 25.59 -23.41
CA LEU A 977 34.56 24.92 -24.39
C LEU A 977 35.06 25.17 -25.82
N LEU A 978 35.47 26.40 -26.13
CA LEU A 978 36.09 26.78 -27.40
C LEU A 978 37.39 26.01 -27.66
N LYS A 979 38.24 25.82 -26.64
CA LYS A 979 39.44 24.95 -26.73
C LYS A 979 39.08 23.50 -27.00
N LYS A 980 38.11 22.94 -26.27
CA LYS A 980 37.63 21.57 -26.49
C LYS A 980 37.06 21.39 -27.89
N ALA A 981 36.18 22.31 -28.33
CA ALA A 981 35.59 22.30 -29.66
C ALA A 981 36.69 22.38 -30.73
N ARG A 982 37.64 23.31 -30.60
CA ARG A 982 38.81 23.40 -31.49
C ARG A 982 39.62 22.10 -31.52
N SER A 983 39.94 21.52 -30.35
CA SER A 983 40.68 20.25 -30.24
C SER A 983 39.96 19.11 -30.96
N LEU A 984 38.65 19.02 -30.79
CA LEU A 984 37.78 18.07 -31.45
C LEU A 984 37.76 18.29 -32.98
N PHE A 985 37.64 19.53 -33.46
CA PHE A 985 37.71 19.86 -34.89
C PHE A 985 39.09 19.56 -35.50
N THR A 986 40.18 19.76 -34.75
CA THR A 986 41.53 19.37 -35.20
C THR A 986 41.77 17.85 -35.19
N ALA A 987 40.97 17.06 -34.46
CA ALA A 987 41.09 15.61 -34.39
C ALA A 987 40.39 14.85 -35.55
N ARG A 988 39.63 15.55 -36.42
CA ARG A 988 38.85 14.99 -37.54
C ARG A 988 37.82 13.90 -37.17
N GLU A 989 37.34 13.87 -35.93
CA GLU A 989 36.29 12.94 -35.49
C GLU A 989 34.86 13.47 -35.76
N TYR A 990 34.60 14.01 -36.95
CA TYR A 990 33.26 14.50 -37.32
C TYR A 990 32.92 14.32 -38.80
N ILE A 991 31.63 14.10 -39.07
CA ILE A 991 31.03 14.24 -40.40
C ILE A 991 30.41 15.63 -40.47
N ILE A 992 31.00 16.53 -41.25
CA ILE A 992 30.34 17.78 -41.64
C ILE A 992 29.56 17.46 -42.92
N SER A 993 28.23 17.56 -42.87
CA SER A 993 27.39 17.55 -44.07
C SER A 993 27.19 18.99 -44.53
N SER A 994 27.54 19.29 -45.78
CA SER A 994 27.33 20.61 -46.40
C SER A 994 25.88 20.87 -46.83
N ASN A 995 24.92 20.02 -46.46
CA ASN A 995 23.54 20.07 -46.95
C ASN A 995 22.52 20.26 -45.81
N VAL A 996 22.63 21.35 -45.05
CA VAL A 996 21.59 21.74 -44.07
C VAL A 996 20.57 22.73 -44.68
N ASP A 997 20.84 23.26 -45.87
CA ASP A 997 20.08 24.36 -46.49
C ASP A 997 18.64 24.03 -46.94
N HIS A 998 18.11 22.82 -46.72
CA HIS A 998 16.80 22.39 -47.26
C HIS A 998 15.82 21.86 -46.20
N TRP A 999 15.84 22.39 -44.98
CA TRP A 999 14.72 22.23 -44.06
C TRP A 999 13.66 23.27 -44.39
N GLN A 1000 12.67 22.85 -45.20
CA GLN A 1000 11.50 23.67 -45.52
C GLN A 1000 10.75 24.06 -44.25
N GLN A 1001 10.58 25.36 -44.09
CA GLN A 1001 9.81 26.05 -43.07
C GLN A 1001 8.36 25.51 -43.01
N VAL A 1002 7.98 24.86 -41.91
CA VAL A 1002 6.57 24.66 -41.54
C VAL A 1002 6.27 25.64 -40.42
N ALA A 1003 5.92 26.87 -40.79
CA ALA A 1003 5.34 27.84 -39.87
C ALA A 1003 3.82 27.72 -40.00
N ASP A 1004 3.13 27.28 -38.94
CA ASP A 1004 1.70 27.50 -38.84
C ASP A 1004 1.45 28.94 -38.42
N ASN A 1005 0.64 29.63 -39.21
CA ASN A 1005 0.38 31.06 -39.11
C ASN A 1005 -0.97 31.23 -38.42
N ALA A 1006 -1.07 30.91 -37.14
CA ALA A 1006 -2.28 31.11 -36.34
C ALA A 1006 -1.97 31.97 -35.11
N LYS A 1007 -2.18 33.28 -35.22
CA LYS A 1007 -2.00 34.27 -34.15
C LYS A 1007 -3.09 34.25 -33.07
N THR A 1008 -3.80 33.14 -32.84
CA THR A 1008 -4.97 33.14 -31.95
C THR A 1008 -5.21 31.88 -31.12
N GLU A 1009 -4.38 30.82 -31.21
CA GLU A 1009 -4.59 29.61 -30.40
C GLU A 1009 -3.27 29.06 -29.85
N SER A 1010 -3.34 28.44 -28.67
CA SER A 1010 -2.21 27.78 -28.01
C SER A 1010 -1.65 26.66 -28.89
N GLY A 1011 -0.34 26.64 -29.14
CA GLY A 1011 0.25 25.67 -30.07
C GLY A 1011 1.78 25.58 -30.04
N PRO A 1012 2.34 24.54 -30.69
CA PRO A 1012 3.78 24.34 -30.81
C PRO A 1012 4.41 25.37 -31.77
N LEU A 1013 5.57 25.90 -31.40
CA LEU A 1013 6.37 26.87 -32.17
C LEU A 1013 7.79 26.34 -32.37
N VAL A 1014 8.40 26.69 -33.51
CA VAL A 1014 9.81 26.45 -33.81
C VAL A 1014 10.50 27.77 -34.18
N MET A 1015 11.60 28.14 -33.51
CA MET A 1015 12.41 29.33 -33.79
C MET A 1015 13.88 28.97 -34.05
N ALA A 1016 14.58 29.79 -34.84
CA ALA A 1016 16.01 29.65 -35.09
C ALA A 1016 16.82 30.68 -34.28
N GLY A 1017 17.77 30.22 -33.46
CA GLY A 1017 18.67 31.06 -32.67
C GLY A 1017 20.09 31.07 -33.23
N TYR A 1018 20.73 32.25 -33.28
CA TYR A 1018 22.11 32.41 -33.77
C TYR A 1018 23.06 32.79 -32.63
N SER A 1019 24.16 32.07 -32.46
CA SER A 1019 25.22 32.43 -31.51
C SER A 1019 26.60 32.46 -32.18
N HIS A 1020 27.48 33.33 -31.70
CA HIS A 1020 28.79 33.59 -32.30
C HIS A 1020 29.84 33.53 -31.19
N GLY A 1021 31.00 32.91 -31.44
CA GLY A 1021 32.12 32.89 -30.48
C GLY A 1021 33.48 32.72 -31.17
N GLY A 1022 34.52 33.35 -30.61
CA GLY A 1022 35.87 33.36 -31.19
C GLY A 1022 36.96 32.99 -30.18
N TYR A 1023 38.02 32.30 -30.62
CA TYR A 1023 39.22 32.04 -29.81
C TYR A 1023 40.50 32.01 -30.68
N GLY A 1024 41.34 33.04 -30.58
CA GLY A 1024 42.48 33.23 -31.49
C GLY A 1024 41.99 33.51 -32.92
N ASP A 1025 42.58 32.87 -33.92
CA ASP A 1025 42.16 33.00 -35.34
C ASP A 1025 40.92 32.15 -35.69
N PHE A 1026 40.24 31.58 -34.71
CA PHE A 1026 39.12 30.66 -34.90
C PHE A 1026 37.80 31.30 -34.46
N THR A 1027 36.88 31.50 -35.40
CA THR A 1027 35.50 31.97 -35.16
C THR A 1027 34.50 30.89 -35.54
N VAL A 1028 33.51 30.66 -34.69
CA VAL A 1028 32.39 29.73 -34.93
C VAL A 1028 31.07 30.48 -34.78
N SER A 1029 30.19 30.28 -35.74
CA SER A 1029 28.80 30.71 -35.72
C SER A 1029 27.92 29.46 -35.65
N GLN A 1030 27.10 29.35 -34.61
CA GLN A 1030 26.19 28.23 -34.41
C GLN A 1030 24.74 28.69 -34.67
N SER A 1031 24.00 27.89 -35.44
CA SER A 1031 22.55 28.04 -35.61
C SER A 1031 21.83 26.92 -34.86
N GLY A 1032 20.95 27.26 -33.93
CA GLY A 1032 20.13 26.32 -33.16
C GLY A 1032 18.66 26.39 -33.57
N LEU A 1033 17.95 25.27 -33.44
CA LEU A 1033 16.49 25.20 -33.60
C LEU A 1033 15.85 24.99 -32.22
N ASP A 1034 15.10 25.97 -31.75
CA ASP A 1034 14.37 25.92 -30.48
C ASP A 1034 12.91 25.54 -30.76
N ILE A 1035 12.43 24.47 -30.11
CA ILE A 1035 11.04 24.00 -30.23
C ILE A 1035 10.36 24.26 -28.87
N GLY A 1036 9.20 24.90 -28.88
CA GLY A 1036 8.44 25.25 -27.68
C GLY A 1036 6.94 25.23 -27.89
N PHE A 1037 6.18 25.60 -26.87
CA PHE A 1037 4.71 25.69 -26.91
C PHE A 1037 4.30 27.06 -26.35
N ILE A 1038 3.36 27.75 -26.99
CA ILE A 1038 2.80 29.03 -26.51
C ILE A 1038 1.36 28.80 -26.05
N THR A 1039 0.97 29.44 -24.95
CA THR A 1039 -0.44 29.52 -24.50
C THR A 1039 -0.95 30.95 -24.66
N ALA A 1040 -2.21 31.12 -25.06
CA ALA A 1040 -2.74 32.40 -25.53
C ALA A 1040 -2.93 33.48 -24.44
N GLU A 1041 -2.86 33.14 -23.14
CA GLU A 1041 -3.19 34.09 -22.05
C GLU A 1041 -2.00 34.67 -21.29
N ASP A 1042 -0.78 34.15 -21.47
CA ASP A 1042 0.44 34.75 -20.91
C ASP A 1042 1.61 34.42 -21.85
N MET A 1043 2.37 35.42 -22.29
CA MET A 1043 3.60 35.23 -23.08
C MET A 1043 4.73 34.61 -22.23
N LYS A 1044 4.50 33.46 -21.60
CA LYS A 1044 5.49 32.66 -20.87
C LYS A 1044 5.89 31.45 -21.72
N PHE A 1045 7.20 31.31 -21.92
CA PHE A 1045 7.81 30.23 -22.68
C PHE A 1045 8.11 29.03 -21.78
N TRP A 1046 7.77 27.82 -22.22
CA TRP A 1046 8.24 26.56 -21.64
C TRP A 1046 8.88 25.72 -22.76
N GLY A 1047 10.17 25.42 -22.63
CA GLY A 1047 10.91 24.65 -23.62
C GLY A 1047 12.10 23.90 -23.04
N GLY A 1048 12.13 22.59 -23.28
CA GLY A 1048 13.21 21.67 -22.92
C GLY A 1048 13.55 20.79 -24.13
N GLY A 1049 14.41 21.29 -25.01
CA GLY A 1049 14.91 20.52 -26.16
C GLY A 1049 15.66 21.38 -27.16
N GLN A 1050 16.99 21.42 -27.06
CA GLN A 1050 17.86 21.97 -28.11
C GLN A 1050 18.37 20.84 -29.00
N TYR A 1051 17.99 20.83 -30.28
CA TYR A 1051 18.76 20.10 -31.28
C TYR A 1051 19.87 21.01 -31.80
N ARG A 1052 21.12 20.62 -31.56
CA ARG A 1052 22.31 21.38 -31.97
C ARG A 1052 22.83 20.83 -33.29
N VAL A 1053 22.83 21.69 -34.31
CA VAL A 1053 23.70 21.53 -35.49
C VAL A 1053 24.80 22.59 -35.34
N ILE A 1054 26.07 22.19 -35.44
CA ILE A 1054 27.21 23.12 -35.42
C ILE A 1054 27.56 23.47 -36.86
#